data_AF-A0A8J3YMZ5-F1
#
_entry.id   AF-A0A8J3YMZ5-F1
#
_cell.length_a   1.000
_cell.length_b   1.000
_cell.length_c   1.000
_cell.angle_alpha   90.00
_cell.angle_beta   90.00
_cell.angle_gamma   90.00
#
_symmetry.space_group_name_H-M   'P 1'
#
loop_
_entity.id
_entity.type
_entity.pdbx_description
1 polymer ?
#
loop_
_entity_poly.entity_id
_entity_poly.type
_entity_poly.pdbx_seq_one_letter_code
_entity_poly.pdbx_strand_id
1 'polypeptide(L)'
;MAGPELNDLRRDLDEIDSGLVDLIARRLDTVAAVGKAKADTDTPVRDTERERAVLAGVEAAARRRGVSGDLVRRVFKEIIGHAVDRQSADLIPTSTATVRVGYAGAEYSDSHLAAIKHLAGRGEDAEFVAYAGYEAAVAAVSAGSCDLAVLPIEDTTAGSINQVYDLLRRGDVAVVGEETWRLERCLAGPADIPVNALTDVLAPARDLEPCAGFLRSVKGRVTHSESAMADVARRADPSFAAIGSPEAADANGLVILRRGIADEPENYARFVVLAAKPIDVDPRVPCKTSLVLTTRHEEGALLRCLEILAGSGHSLTKLESRPRPGRPFEYLFFLDFEGNVSDPRTQLVLDELRSAALYVKVLGSYPAKVTRVTPQPGTVRPPADSIESVVTAPTVAKSTGRLVDRATRAGDTVVRVGDVLVGEGFVVMAGPCSVESPEQIFAAARAVRDAGAHVLRGGVFKPRTSPYAFQGLGWEGLELLAAAGKEAGLPIVTEVMAVEQVARMAETADILQVGARNMQNFDLLRALGRVDRPVLLKRGLSSTIDEWLAAAEYILSAGNQQVILCERGIRTFESATRNTLDLSAVPVLRERTHLPIIVDPSHGTGNRRYVDPMSRAARAVGSHGLLIEVHPEPDTALSDADQSIDFRQFAALMGGLADG
;
A
#
# COMPACT_ATOMS: atom_id res chain seq x y z
N MET A 1 -11.67 48.41 -19.86
CA MET A 1 -11.30 48.90 -18.51
C MET A 1 -12.24 48.28 -17.51
N ALA A 2 -11.73 47.58 -16.50
CA ALA A 2 -12.54 47.08 -15.39
C ALA A 2 -13.28 48.26 -14.73
N GLY A 3 -14.55 48.07 -14.36
CA GLY A 3 -15.33 49.10 -13.67
C GLY A 3 -14.72 49.47 -12.32
N PRO A 4 -14.94 50.70 -11.81
CA PRO A 4 -14.33 51.20 -10.57
C PRO A 4 -14.53 50.27 -9.36
N GLU A 5 -15.69 49.63 -9.25
CA GLU A 5 -16.02 48.67 -8.19
C GLU A 5 -15.11 47.42 -8.19
N LEU A 6 -14.70 46.92 -9.36
CA LEU A 6 -13.79 45.77 -9.44
C LEU A 6 -12.36 46.15 -9.03
N ASN A 7 -11.94 47.38 -9.30
CA ASN A 7 -10.62 47.85 -8.89
C ASN A 7 -10.54 48.08 -7.39
N ASP A 8 -11.64 48.51 -6.75
CA ASP A 8 -11.70 48.66 -5.30
C ASP A 8 -11.69 47.28 -4.61
N LEU A 9 -12.47 46.31 -5.10
CA LEU A 9 -12.42 44.94 -4.58
C LEU A 9 -11.04 44.28 -4.73
N ARG A 10 -10.31 44.57 -5.82
CA ARG A 10 -8.93 44.07 -6.00
C ARG A 10 -7.96 44.69 -4.99
N ARG A 11 -8.13 45.97 -4.67
CA ARG A 11 -7.32 46.65 -3.66
C ARG A 11 -7.57 46.09 -2.27
N ASP A 12 -8.84 45.81 -1.95
CA ASP A 12 -9.19 45.15 -0.68
C ASP A 12 -8.55 43.76 -0.58
N LEU A 13 -8.47 43.01 -1.69
CA LEU A 13 -7.76 41.73 -1.76
C LEU A 13 -6.25 41.91 -1.54
N ASP A 14 -5.62 42.89 -2.19
CA ASP A 14 -4.19 43.18 -2.04
C ASP A 14 -3.83 43.52 -0.57
N GLU A 15 -4.71 44.25 0.13
CA GLU A 15 -4.56 44.55 1.57
C GLU A 15 -4.70 43.30 2.44
N ILE A 16 -5.66 42.42 2.14
CA ILE A 16 -5.82 41.13 2.85
C ILE A 16 -4.58 40.25 2.63
N ASP A 17 -4.11 40.14 1.39
CA ASP A 17 -2.96 39.31 1.02
C ASP A 17 -1.69 39.80 1.71
N SER A 18 -1.47 41.12 1.76
CA SER A 18 -0.36 41.72 2.51
C SER A 18 -0.47 41.42 4.02
N GLY A 19 -1.66 41.52 4.60
CA GLY A 19 -1.90 41.17 6.00
C GLY A 19 -1.66 39.69 6.32
N LEU A 20 -1.92 38.77 5.38
CA LEU A 20 -1.59 37.36 5.53
C LEU A 20 -0.08 37.14 5.59
N VAL A 21 0.70 37.82 4.75
CA VAL A 21 2.16 37.75 4.76
C VAL A 21 2.72 38.26 6.09
N ASP A 22 2.22 39.38 6.60
CA ASP A 22 2.64 39.93 7.90
C ASP A 22 2.35 38.97 9.06
N LEU A 23 1.19 38.30 9.05
CA LEU A 23 0.84 37.29 10.05
C LEU A 23 1.76 36.06 9.99
N ILE A 24 2.13 35.62 8.78
CA ILE A 24 3.08 34.52 8.60
C ILE A 24 4.46 34.93 9.14
N ALA A 25 4.96 36.12 8.78
CA ALA A 25 6.24 36.63 9.26
C ALA A 25 6.30 36.70 10.80
N ARG A 26 5.29 37.31 11.43
CA ARG A 26 5.18 37.39 12.89
C ARG A 26 5.12 36.01 13.56
N ARG A 27 4.45 35.05 12.93
CA ARG A 27 4.43 33.66 13.42
C ARG A 27 5.83 33.05 13.38
N LEU A 28 6.57 33.24 12.28
CA LEU A 28 7.94 32.74 12.15
C LEU A 28 8.89 33.37 13.18
N ASP A 29 8.77 34.66 13.46
CA ASP A 29 9.53 35.33 14.52
C ASP A 29 9.25 34.72 15.90
N THR A 30 7.98 34.46 16.19
CA THR A 30 7.56 33.81 17.45
C THR A 30 8.13 32.39 17.55
N VAL A 31 8.12 31.63 16.46
CA VAL A 31 8.70 30.30 16.38
C VAL A 31 10.22 30.33 16.56
N ALA A 32 10.92 31.32 15.99
CA ALA A 32 12.35 31.50 16.20
C ALA A 32 12.66 31.81 17.68
N ALA A 33 11.85 32.64 18.34
CA ALA A 33 11.97 32.90 19.78
C ALA A 33 11.73 31.63 20.62
N VAL A 34 10.76 30.78 20.24
CA VAL A 34 10.55 29.47 20.87
C VAL A 34 11.76 28.55 20.65
N GLY A 35 12.35 28.54 19.45
CA GLY A 35 13.57 27.78 19.15
C GLY A 35 14.73 28.20 20.06
N LYS A 36 14.97 29.50 20.21
CA LYS A 36 15.98 30.04 21.13
C LYS A 36 15.72 29.67 22.59
N ALA A 37 14.48 29.74 23.05
CA ALA A 37 14.11 29.33 24.41
C ALA A 37 14.30 27.83 24.67
N LYS A 38 14.22 27.01 23.62
CA LYS A 38 14.47 25.56 23.68
C LYS A 38 15.95 25.19 23.54
N ALA A 39 16.82 26.10 23.11
CA ALA A 39 18.22 25.80 22.79
C ALA A 39 19.00 25.21 23.99
N ASP A 40 18.66 25.64 25.21
CA ASP A 40 19.24 25.17 26.47
C ASP A 40 18.47 23.97 27.10
N THR A 41 17.54 23.38 26.36
CA THR A 41 16.73 22.23 26.80
C THR A 41 16.94 21.03 25.87
N ASP A 42 16.72 19.82 26.39
CA ASP A 42 16.76 18.57 25.62
C ASP A 42 15.45 18.31 24.83
N THR A 43 14.71 19.39 24.53
CA THR A 43 13.41 19.27 23.87
C THR A 43 13.60 19.07 22.36
N PRO A 44 12.95 18.07 21.74
CA PRO A 44 13.00 17.88 20.29
C PRO A 44 12.56 19.13 19.52
N VAL A 45 13.20 19.36 18.36
CA VAL A 45 12.85 20.47 17.46
C VAL A 45 11.41 20.33 16.98
N ARG A 46 11.03 19.12 16.58
CA ARG A 46 9.69 18.80 16.08
C ARG A 46 8.86 18.10 17.15
N ASP A 47 7.73 18.72 17.51
CA ASP A 47 6.76 18.16 18.45
C ASP A 47 5.50 17.72 17.69
N THR A 48 5.40 16.42 17.44
CA THR A 48 4.32 15.84 16.61
C THR A 48 2.94 15.94 17.28
N GLU A 49 2.88 15.94 18.62
CA GLU A 49 1.62 16.10 19.35
C GLU A 49 1.14 17.54 19.27
N ARG A 50 2.06 18.50 19.44
CA ARG A 50 1.77 19.92 19.26
C ARG A 50 1.36 20.24 17.83
N GLU A 51 2.03 19.68 16.83
CA GLU A 51 1.64 19.84 15.41
C GLU A 51 0.21 19.35 15.16
N ARG A 52 -0.14 18.16 15.67
CA ARG A 52 -1.49 17.61 15.54
C ARG A 52 -2.52 18.51 16.21
N ALA A 53 -2.23 19.01 17.41
CA ALA A 53 -3.11 19.92 18.14
C ALA A 53 -3.32 21.25 17.40
N VAL A 54 -2.25 21.82 16.83
CA VAL A 54 -2.33 23.04 16.02
C VAL A 54 -3.18 22.79 14.77
N LEU A 55 -2.92 21.72 14.01
CA LEU A 55 -3.67 21.38 12.80
C LEU A 55 -5.16 21.16 13.10
N ALA A 56 -5.50 20.39 14.12
CA ALA A 56 -6.89 20.19 14.54
C ALA A 56 -7.56 21.49 14.98
N GLY A 57 -6.82 22.36 15.69
CA GLY A 57 -7.30 23.66 16.13
C GLY A 57 -7.64 24.61 14.97
N VAL A 58 -6.76 24.71 13.97
CA VAL A 58 -6.98 25.58 12.80
C VAL A 58 -8.08 25.05 11.89
N GLU A 59 -8.21 23.72 11.74
CA GLU A 59 -9.32 23.11 11.01
C GLU A 59 -10.67 23.39 11.66
N ALA A 60 -10.76 23.24 12.98
CA ALA A 60 -11.97 23.58 13.72
C ALA A 60 -12.31 25.08 13.59
N ALA A 61 -11.30 25.94 13.61
CA ALA A 61 -11.46 27.38 13.40
C ALA A 61 -11.90 27.74 11.97
N ALA A 62 -11.41 27.00 10.96
CA ALA A 62 -11.80 27.15 9.56
C ALA A 62 -13.27 26.76 9.33
N ARG A 63 -13.67 25.58 9.84
CA ARG A 63 -15.04 25.07 9.73
C ARG A 63 -16.06 26.03 10.34
N ARG A 64 -15.75 26.64 11.50
CA ARG A 64 -16.61 27.66 12.14
C ARG A 64 -16.82 28.92 11.30
N ARG A 65 -15.93 29.19 10.34
CA ARG A 65 -15.96 30.39 9.49
C ARG A 65 -16.39 30.09 8.05
N GLY A 66 -16.87 28.88 7.78
CA GLY A 66 -17.26 28.46 6.43
C GLY A 66 -16.09 28.27 5.46
N VAL A 67 -14.86 28.18 5.97
CA VAL A 67 -13.66 27.93 5.14
C VAL A 67 -13.38 26.43 5.10
N SER A 68 -12.91 25.93 3.95
CA SER A 68 -12.49 24.53 3.79
C SER A 68 -11.40 24.16 4.81
N GLY A 69 -11.70 23.19 5.67
CA GLY A 69 -10.72 22.66 6.64
C GLY A 69 -9.50 22.06 5.95
N ASP A 70 -9.70 21.39 4.82
CA ASP A 70 -8.62 20.75 4.06
C ASP A 70 -7.66 21.78 3.46
N LEU A 71 -8.19 22.89 2.93
CA LEU A 71 -7.37 24.01 2.44
C LEU A 71 -6.49 24.57 3.57
N VAL A 72 -7.09 24.90 4.72
CA VAL A 72 -6.38 25.47 5.87
C VAL A 72 -5.35 24.47 6.43
N ARG A 73 -5.69 23.18 6.49
CA ARG A 73 -4.72 22.13 6.88
C ARG A 73 -3.52 22.11 5.96
N ARG A 74 -3.70 22.18 4.63
CA ARG A 74 -2.57 22.17 3.68
C ARG A 74 -1.65 23.39 3.88
N VAL A 75 -2.23 24.59 3.97
CA VAL A 75 -1.47 25.83 4.19
C VAL A 75 -0.68 25.76 5.51
N PHE A 76 -1.33 25.34 6.61
CA PHE A 76 -0.66 25.26 7.90
C PHE A 76 0.40 24.16 7.98
N LYS A 77 0.25 23.05 7.25
CA LYS A 77 1.31 22.04 7.13
C LYS A 77 2.57 22.61 6.52
N GLU A 78 2.47 23.38 5.44
CA GLU A 78 3.63 24.02 4.80
C GLU A 78 4.28 25.06 5.73
N ILE A 79 3.48 25.89 6.40
CA ILE A 79 3.99 26.89 7.37
C ILE A 79 4.71 26.21 8.54
N ILE A 80 4.18 25.10 9.05
CA ILE A 80 4.83 24.32 10.12
C ILE A 80 6.12 23.66 9.61
N GLY A 81 6.10 23.07 8.42
CA GLY A 81 7.28 22.48 7.79
C GLY A 81 8.42 23.48 7.66
N HIS A 82 8.13 24.66 7.10
CA HIS A 82 9.12 25.74 6.97
C HIS A 82 9.68 26.20 8.32
N ALA A 83 8.83 26.27 9.35
CA ALA A 83 9.26 26.59 10.71
C ALA A 83 10.23 25.56 11.30
N VAL A 84 9.96 24.26 11.10
CA VAL A 84 10.81 23.16 11.57
C VAL A 84 12.13 23.14 10.80
N ASP A 85 12.08 23.36 9.48
CA ASP A 85 13.27 23.42 8.63
C ASP A 85 14.23 24.52 9.09
N ARG A 86 13.70 25.72 9.35
CA ARG A 86 14.49 26.85 9.84
C ARG A 86 15.12 26.58 11.20
N GLN A 87 14.37 26.01 12.14
CA GLN A 87 14.92 25.64 13.46
C GLN A 87 15.96 24.53 13.37
N SER A 88 15.79 23.59 12.44
CA SER A 88 16.77 22.52 12.21
C SER A 88 18.04 23.08 11.57
N ALA A 89 17.92 24.05 10.66
CA ALA A 89 19.05 24.72 10.04
C ALA A 89 19.93 25.47 11.06
N ASP A 90 19.37 26.05 12.12
CA ASP A 90 20.14 26.67 13.21
C ASP A 90 21.00 25.65 14.01
N LEU A 91 20.64 24.36 13.95
CA LEU A 91 21.30 23.26 14.66
C LEU A 91 22.19 22.39 13.76
N ILE A 92 22.17 22.63 12.45
CA ILE A 92 23.02 21.96 11.47
C ILE A 92 24.08 22.99 11.04
N PRO A 93 25.38 22.66 11.04
CA PRO A 93 26.40 23.60 10.60
C PRO A 93 26.15 24.05 9.15
N THR A 94 25.87 25.34 8.94
CA THR A 94 25.68 25.95 7.62
C THR A 94 26.89 26.80 7.22
N SER A 95 27.17 26.83 5.91
CA SER A 95 28.19 27.69 5.32
C SER A 95 27.56 29.00 4.86
N THR A 96 28.24 30.13 5.04
CA THR A 96 27.78 31.45 4.56
C THR A 96 28.04 31.68 3.06
N ALA A 97 28.54 30.68 2.34
CA ALA A 97 28.83 30.76 0.91
C ALA A 97 27.61 30.35 0.07
N THR A 98 27.47 30.93 -1.12
CA THR A 98 26.45 30.53 -2.10
C THR A 98 26.57 29.03 -2.40
N VAL A 99 25.47 28.30 -2.26
CA VAL A 99 25.43 26.84 -2.43
C VAL A 99 25.12 26.51 -3.89
N ARG A 100 25.99 25.73 -4.55
CA ARG A 100 25.76 25.26 -5.92
C ARG A 100 24.99 23.95 -5.90
N VAL A 101 23.83 23.93 -6.53
CA VAL A 101 22.92 22.77 -6.54
C VAL A 101 22.73 22.23 -7.95
N GLY A 102 23.23 21.03 -8.18
CA GLY A 102 23.03 20.29 -9.41
C GLY A 102 21.66 19.62 -9.46
N TYR A 103 20.97 19.71 -10.58
CA TYR A 103 19.70 19.01 -10.80
C TYR A 103 19.62 18.44 -12.22
N ALA A 104 18.80 17.40 -12.40
CA ALA A 104 18.60 16.80 -13.71
C ALA A 104 17.42 17.44 -14.46
N GLY A 105 17.61 17.66 -15.76
CA GLY A 105 16.61 18.24 -16.67
C GLY A 105 16.76 19.74 -16.87
N ALA A 106 15.79 20.33 -17.57
CA ALA A 106 15.74 21.77 -17.83
C ALA A 106 15.34 22.57 -16.59
N GLU A 107 15.54 23.88 -16.63
CA GLU A 107 15.02 24.80 -15.61
C GLU A 107 13.51 24.58 -15.42
N TYR A 108 13.07 24.57 -14.16
CA TYR A 108 11.71 24.25 -13.71
C TYR A 108 11.29 22.78 -13.94
N SER A 109 12.25 21.87 -14.15
CA SER A 109 12.03 20.44 -13.96
C SER A 109 11.64 20.14 -12.52
N ASP A 110 11.05 18.97 -12.26
CA ASP A 110 10.64 18.60 -10.91
C ASP A 110 11.82 18.57 -9.92
N SER A 111 13.01 18.16 -10.39
CA SER A 111 14.24 18.21 -9.57
C SER A 111 14.67 19.65 -9.26
N HIS A 112 14.50 20.59 -10.21
CA HIS A 112 14.78 22.01 -9.97
C HIS A 112 13.82 22.59 -8.94
N LEU A 113 12.51 22.34 -9.08
CA LEU A 113 11.50 22.82 -8.17
C LEU A 113 11.67 22.24 -6.75
N ALA A 114 12.00 20.95 -6.66
CA ALA A 114 12.34 20.32 -5.40
C ALA A 114 13.60 20.94 -4.76
N ALA A 115 14.62 21.30 -5.56
CA ALA A 115 15.83 21.95 -5.08
C ALA A 115 15.55 23.36 -4.54
N ILE A 116 14.74 24.16 -5.24
CA ILE A 116 14.30 25.48 -4.78
C ILE A 116 13.55 25.33 -3.45
N LYS A 117 12.60 24.40 -3.36
CA LYS A 117 11.85 24.12 -2.14
C LYS A 117 12.76 23.76 -0.96
N HIS A 118 13.76 22.91 -1.20
CA HIS A 118 14.70 22.48 -0.16
C HIS A 118 15.45 23.65 0.47
N LEU A 119 15.93 24.59 -0.36
CA LEU A 119 16.75 25.71 0.08
C LEU A 119 15.92 26.88 0.63
N ALA A 120 14.67 27.03 0.19
CA ALA A 120 13.77 28.07 0.67
C ALA A 120 13.58 28.02 2.21
N GLY A 121 13.68 26.84 2.83
CA GLY A 121 13.62 26.68 4.29
C GLY A 121 14.88 27.08 5.06
N ARG A 122 16.02 27.23 4.37
CA ARG A 122 17.35 27.48 4.99
C ARG A 122 17.80 28.93 4.89
N GLY A 123 17.22 29.72 3.98
CA GLY A 123 17.62 31.12 3.77
C GLY A 123 19.03 31.27 3.18
N GLU A 124 19.51 30.24 2.48
CA GLU A 124 20.81 30.22 1.81
C GLU A 124 20.68 30.77 0.38
N ASP A 125 21.63 31.60 -0.06
CA ASP A 125 21.75 31.96 -1.48
C ASP A 125 22.23 30.74 -2.26
N ALA A 126 21.60 30.44 -3.40
CA ALA A 126 21.87 29.25 -4.18
C ALA A 126 22.04 29.54 -5.67
N GLU A 127 22.98 28.81 -6.29
CA GLU A 127 23.16 28.75 -7.74
C GLU A 127 22.70 27.37 -8.23
N PHE A 128 21.72 27.34 -9.13
CA PHE A 128 21.18 26.09 -9.66
C PHE A 128 21.82 25.75 -11.01
N VAL A 129 22.38 24.55 -11.13
CA VAL A 129 23.08 24.09 -12.34
C VAL A 129 22.36 22.88 -12.94
N ALA A 130 21.89 23.04 -14.17
CA ALA A 130 21.17 21.99 -14.89
C ALA A 130 22.13 20.96 -15.50
N TYR A 131 21.80 19.69 -15.37
CA TYR A 131 22.52 18.56 -15.96
C TYR A 131 21.60 17.69 -16.81
N ALA A 132 22.15 17.07 -17.87
CA ALA A 132 21.38 16.26 -18.81
C ALA A 132 20.79 14.96 -18.22
N GLY A 133 21.30 14.50 -17.07
CA GLY A 133 20.86 13.26 -16.43
C GLY A 133 21.37 13.12 -15.01
N TYR A 134 20.87 12.09 -14.31
CA TYR A 134 21.16 11.86 -12.90
C TYR A 134 22.64 11.58 -12.64
N GLU A 135 23.30 10.80 -13.52
CA GLU A 135 24.73 10.50 -13.34
C GLU A 135 25.61 11.76 -13.38
N ALA A 136 25.30 12.69 -14.28
CA ALA A 136 26.06 13.93 -14.43
C ALA A 136 25.91 14.85 -13.21
N ALA A 137 24.70 14.94 -12.65
CA ALA A 137 24.46 15.70 -11.41
C ALA A 137 25.21 15.10 -10.21
N VAL A 138 25.22 13.77 -10.06
CA VAL A 138 25.99 13.09 -8.99
C VAL A 138 27.50 13.28 -9.20
N ALA A 139 27.98 13.14 -10.44
CA ALA A 139 29.39 13.32 -10.77
C ALA A 139 29.87 14.75 -10.45
N ALA A 140 29.03 15.76 -10.65
CA ALA A 140 29.34 17.14 -10.29
C ALA A 140 29.55 17.32 -8.77
N VAL A 141 28.74 16.66 -7.95
CA VAL A 141 28.91 16.65 -6.49
C VAL A 141 30.20 15.94 -6.10
N SER A 142 30.46 14.76 -6.66
CA SER A 142 31.69 14.01 -6.39
C SER A 142 32.96 14.77 -6.83
N ALA A 143 32.86 15.60 -7.89
CA ALA A 143 33.95 16.44 -8.37
C ALA A 143 34.09 17.79 -7.64
N GLY A 144 33.14 18.14 -6.76
CA GLY A 144 33.11 19.42 -6.05
C GLY A 144 32.71 20.64 -6.90
N SER A 145 32.19 20.41 -8.12
CA SER A 145 31.63 21.48 -8.96
C SER A 145 30.21 21.88 -8.53
N CYS A 146 29.51 20.99 -7.84
CA CYS A 146 28.29 21.29 -7.08
C CYS A 146 28.48 20.86 -5.62
N ASP A 147 27.82 21.57 -4.72
CA ASP A 147 27.83 21.27 -3.29
C ASP A 147 26.71 20.26 -2.95
N LEU A 148 25.57 20.38 -3.64
CA LEU A 148 24.42 19.47 -3.53
C LEU A 148 23.95 18.95 -4.88
N ALA A 149 23.27 17.81 -4.89
CA ALA A 149 22.43 17.37 -6.01
C ALA A 149 21.05 16.93 -5.54
N VAL A 150 20.00 17.26 -6.30
CA VAL A 150 18.61 16.88 -5.98
C VAL A 150 18.09 15.93 -7.05
N LEU A 151 17.67 14.74 -6.64
CA LEU A 151 17.29 13.65 -7.54
C LEU A 151 16.00 12.97 -7.07
N PRO A 152 15.09 12.60 -7.98
CA PRO A 152 13.90 11.84 -7.63
C PRO A 152 14.29 10.38 -7.35
N ILE A 153 13.83 9.81 -6.23
CA ILE A 153 14.14 8.43 -5.84
C ILE A 153 12.94 7.48 -6.01
N GLU A 154 11.72 8.01 -5.90
CA GLU A 154 10.48 7.30 -6.14
C GLU A 154 9.37 8.29 -6.51
N ASP A 155 8.38 7.82 -7.24
CA ASP A 155 7.10 8.50 -7.39
C ASP A 155 5.92 7.53 -7.19
N THR A 156 4.74 8.06 -6.88
CA THR A 156 3.56 7.27 -6.51
C THR A 156 2.96 6.49 -7.67
N THR A 157 3.38 6.76 -8.91
CA THR A 157 2.80 6.16 -10.12
C THR A 157 3.72 5.09 -10.72
N ALA A 158 4.96 5.45 -11.05
CA ALA A 158 5.97 4.57 -11.63
C ALA A 158 6.80 3.82 -10.58
N GLY A 159 6.72 4.22 -9.31
CA GLY A 159 7.44 3.58 -8.21
C GLY A 159 8.90 4.01 -8.13
N SER A 160 9.79 3.05 -7.83
CA SER A 160 11.21 3.31 -7.54
C SER A 160 12.03 3.68 -8.78
N ILE A 161 12.81 4.77 -8.69
CA ILE A 161 13.67 5.27 -9.78
C ILE A 161 15.03 4.57 -9.70
N ASN A 162 15.08 3.43 -10.37
CA ASN A 162 16.19 2.47 -10.29
C ASN A 162 17.59 3.05 -10.56
N GLN A 163 17.70 4.00 -11.49
CA GLN A 163 18.97 4.66 -11.82
C GLN A 163 19.56 5.40 -10.60
N VAL A 164 18.73 6.04 -9.80
CA VAL A 164 19.16 6.78 -8.60
C VAL A 164 19.60 5.83 -7.49
N TYR A 165 18.91 4.70 -7.30
CA TYR A 165 19.37 3.66 -6.37
C TYR A 165 20.74 3.09 -6.76
N ASP A 166 20.96 2.84 -8.06
CA ASP A 166 22.26 2.37 -8.55
C ASP A 166 23.37 3.40 -8.32
N LEU A 167 23.07 4.70 -8.46
CA LEU A 167 23.99 5.79 -8.16
C LEU A 167 24.30 5.87 -6.65
N LEU A 168 23.30 5.79 -5.78
CA LEU A 168 23.52 5.78 -4.33
C LEU A 168 24.37 4.59 -3.86
N ARG A 169 24.17 3.42 -4.49
CA ARG A 169 24.96 2.23 -4.18
C ARG A 169 26.43 2.39 -4.58
N ARG A 170 26.69 2.84 -5.82
CA ARG A 170 28.04 2.88 -6.41
C ARG A 170 28.81 4.16 -6.10
N GLY A 171 28.12 5.27 -5.92
CA GLY A 171 28.71 6.59 -5.78
C GLY A 171 29.23 6.87 -4.37
N ASP A 172 30.22 7.76 -4.30
CA ASP A 172 30.76 8.34 -3.08
C ASP A 172 30.02 9.64 -2.74
N VAL A 173 28.71 9.48 -2.52
CA VAL A 173 27.81 10.56 -2.10
C VAL A 173 26.96 10.08 -0.93
N ALA A 174 26.54 11.03 -0.11
CA ALA A 174 25.68 10.80 1.04
C ALA A 174 24.35 11.51 0.87
N VAL A 175 23.27 10.91 1.36
CA VAL A 175 21.95 11.55 1.47
C VAL A 175 21.96 12.48 2.68
N VAL A 176 21.73 13.76 2.44
CA VAL A 176 21.77 14.83 3.44
C VAL A 176 20.42 15.52 3.62
N GLY A 177 19.41 15.09 2.87
CA GLY A 177 18.05 15.60 2.96
C GLY A 177 17.07 14.84 2.06
N GLU A 178 15.79 15.13 2.26
CA GLU A 178 14.71 14.66 1.40
C GLU A 178 13.72 15.79 1.11
N GLU A 179 13.01 15.69 -0.01
CA GLU A 179 11.87 16.55 -0.32
C GLU A 179 10.73 15.73 -0.92
N THR A 180 9.51 16.26 -0.83
CA THR A 180 8.34 15.71 -1.52
C THR A 180 7.70 16.81 -2.34
N TRP A 181 7.42 16.49 -3.61
CA TRP A 181 6.84 17.41 -4.59
C TRP A 181 5.64 16.76 -5.28
N ARG A 182 4.58 17.55 -5.51
CA ARG A 182 3.43 17.10 -6.29
C ARG A 182 3.70 17.34 -7.76
N LEU A 183 3.63 16.29 -8.57
CA LEU A 183 3.88 16.33 -10.00
C LEU A 183 2.65 16.84 -10.76
N GLU A 184 2.31 18.12 -10.59
CA GLU A 184 1.25 18.73 -11.40
C GLU A 184 1.73 18.92 -12.84
N ARG A 185 0.84 18.59 -13.78
CA ARG A 185 1.01 18.86 -15.21
C ARG A 185 -0.10 19.74 -15.74
N CYS A 186 0.29 20.70 -16.56
CA CYS A 186 -0.61 21.57 -17.31
C CYS A 186 -0.29 21.54 -18.80
N LEU A 187 -1.28 21.90 -19.60
CA LEU A 187 -1.11 22.26 -20.99
C LEU A 187 -1.01 23.79 -21.08
N ALA A 188 0.05 24.32 -21.68
CA ALA A 188 0.26 25.76 -21.84
C ALA A 188 0.65 26.12 -23.27
N GLY A 189 0.24 27.30 -23.72
CA GLY A 189 0.53 27.82 -25.06
C GLY A 189 0.73 29.35 -25.05
N PRO A 190 1.15 29.96 -26.15
CA PRO A 190 1.49 31.39 -26.18
C PRO A 190 0.24 32.30 -26.16
N ALA A 191 -0.96 31.75 -26.37
CA ALA A 191 -2.22 32.49 -26.34
C ALA A 191 -3.35 31.61 -25.80
N ASP A 192 -4.36 32.22 -25.19
CA ASP A 192 -5.56 31.55 -24.70
C ASP A 192 -6.47 31.13 -25.88
N ILE A 193 -6.32 29.88 -26.32
CA ILE A 193 -7.12 29.29 -27.40
C ILE A 193 -7.75 27.96 -26.99
N PRO A 194 -8.86 27.55 -27.61
CA PRO A 194 -9.44 26.24 -27.38
C PRO A 194 -8.47 25.09 -27.71
N VAL A 195 -8.40 24.08 -26.83
CA VAL A 195 -7.52 22.90 -27.00
C VAL A 195 -7.71 22.17 -28.33
N ASN A 196 -8.91 22.23 -28.91
CA ASN A 196 -9.21 21.60 -30.20
C ASN A 196 -8.63 22.33 -31.43
N ALA A 197 -8.10 23.55 -31.25
CA ALA A 197 -7.45 24.34 -32.30
C ALA A 197 -5.93 24.09 -32.37
N LEU A 198 -5.40 23.26 -31.46
CA LEU A 198 -3.98 22.91 -31.43
C LEU A 198 -3.63 21.92 -32.54
N THR A 199 -2.56 22.20 -33.28
CA THR A 199 -2.01 21.31 -34.31
C THR A 199 -0.91 20.42 -33.77
N ASP A 200 -0.15 20.90 -32.79
CA ASP A 200 0.98 20.19 -32.20
C ASP A 200 1.04 20.42 -30.67
N VAL A 201 1.27 19.35 -29.93
CA VAL A 201 1.54 19.38 -28.49
C VAL A 201 2.92 18.79 -28.23
N LEU A 202 3.81 19.61 -27.67
CA LEU A 202 5.17 19.20 -27.29
C LEU A 202 5.15 18.65 -25.86
N ALA A 203 5.79 17.51 -25.63
CA ALA A 203 5.88 16.93 -24.29
C ALA A 203 7.21 16.20 -24.08
N PRO A 204 7.82 16.29 -22.88
CA PRO A 204 8.95 15.44 -22.51
C PRO A 204 8.54 13.96 -22.44
N ALA A 205 9.48 13.03 -22.66
CA ALA A 205 9.16 11.59 -22.63
C ALA A 205 8.48 11.16 -21.32
N ARG A 206 8.96 11.70 -20.19
CA ARG A 206 8.45 11.41 -18.84
C ARG A 206 6.98 11.79 -18.63
N ASP A 207 6.44 12.71 -19.44
CA ASP A 207 5.07 13.22 -19.26
C ASP A 207 4.07 12.60 -20.25
N LEU A 208 4.55 11.80 -21.22
CA LEU A 208 3.69 11.17 -22.23
C LEU A 208 2.76 10.10 -21.64
N GLU A 209 3.32 9.17 -20.86
CA GLU A 209 2.54 8.09 -20.24
C GLU A 209 1.64 8.61 -19.11
N PRO A 210 2.11 9.45 -18.17
CA PRO A 210 1.25 9.99 -17.12
C PRO A 210 0.11 10.89 -17.61
N CYS A 211 0.21 11.44 -18.83
CA CYS A 211 -0.84 12.28 -19.42
C CYS A 211 -1.57 11.59 -20.59
N ALA A 212 -1.45 10.27 -20.73
CA ALA A 212 -1.93 9.56 -21.90
C ALA A 212 -3.45 9.69 -22.10
N GLY A 213 -4.24 9.68 -21.02
CA GLY A 213 -5.68 9.90 -21.05
C GLY A 213 -6.07 11.25 -21.62
N PHE A 214 -5.42 12.32 -21.17
CA PHE A 214 -5.61 13.65 -21.75
C PHE A 214 -5.14 13.72 -23.21
N LEU A 215 -3.95 13.20 -23.50
CA LEU A 215 -3.35 13.24 -24.84
C LEU A 215 -4.20 12.54 -25.90
N ARG A 216 -4.94 11.47 -25.55
CA ARG A 216 -5.91 10.83 -26.45
C ARG A 216 -7.05 11.75 -26.89
N SER A 217 -7.37 12.79 -26.11
CA SER A 217 -8.40 13.78 -26.43
C SER A 217 -7.92 14.91 -27.34
N VAL A 218 -6.60 15.06 -27.50
CA VAL A 218 -5.99 16.08 -28.34
C VAL A 218 -6.02 15.62 -29.81
N LYS A 219 -6.49 16.50 -30.70
CA LYS A 219 -6.54 16.21 -32.15
C LYS A 219 -5.21 16.45 -32.86
N GLY A 220 -4.38 17.34 -32.30
CA GLY A 220 -3.06 17.66 -32.81
C GLY A 220 -2.04 16.54 -32.63
N ARG A 221 -0.91 16.64 -33.32
CA ARG A 221 0.21 15.70 -33.22
C ARG A 221 0.94 15.89 -31.89
N VAL A 222 1.24 14.80 -31.19
CA VAL A 222 2.10 14.83 -30.02
C VAL A 222 3.56 14.66 -30.46
N THR A 223 4.41 15.62 -30.11
CA THR A 223 5.84 15.64 -30.48
C THR A 223 6.69 15.61 -29.23
N HIS A 224 7.70 14.75 -29.22
CA HIS A 224 8.64 14.65 -28.10
C HIS A 224 9.57 15.87 -28.04
N SER A 225 9.63 16.55 -26.90
CA SER A 225 10.66 17.55 -26.60
C SER A 225 10.94 17.63 -25.09
N GLU A 226 12.21 17.48 -24.71
CA GLU A 226 12.66 17.67 -23.32
C GLU A 226 12.59 19.15 -22.87
N SER A 227 12.57 20.08 -23.82
CA SER A 227 12.47 21.53 -23.61
C SER A 227 11.11 22.09 -24.05
N ALA A 228 10.05 21.29 -24.00
CA ALA A 228 8.74 21.59 -24.58
C ALA A 228 8.23 23.01 -24.33
N MET A 229 8.23 23.47 -23.07
CA MET A 229 7.76 24.81 -22.69
C MET A 229 8.59 25.93 -23.36
N ALA A 230 9.92 25.84 -23.30
CA ALA A 230 10.81 26.82 -23.91
C ALA A 230 10.73 26.81 -25.44
N ASP A 231 10.53 25.63 -26.05
CA ASP A 231 10.35 25.51 -27.50
C ASP A 231 9.07 26.20 -27.98
N VAL A 232 7.95 25.97 -27.27
CA VAL A 232 6.68 26.62 -27.59
C VAL A 232 6.75 28.13 -27.39
N ALA A 233 7.37 28.59 -26.30
CA ALA A 233 7.56 30.01 -26.03
C ALA A 233 8.41 30.70 -27.11
N ARG A 234 9.53 30.09 -27.53
CA ARG A 234 10.36 30.61 -28.63
C ARG A 234 9.63 30.65 -29.97
N ARG A 235 8.76 29.66 -30.22
CA ARG A 235 8.03 29.55 -31.48
C ARG A 235 6.91 30.59 -31.58
N ALA A 236 6.32 30.98 -30.45
CA ALA A 236 5.27 32.00 -30.34
C ALA A 236 4.08 31.77 -31.30
N ASP A 237 3.82 30.52 -31.66
CA ASP A 237 2.74 30.12 -32.56
C ASP A 237 1.53 29.63 -31.74
N PRO A 238 0.37 30.30 -31.79
CA PRO A 238 -0.83 29.90 -31.06
C PRO A 238 -1.27 28.46 -31.32
N SER A 239 -0.95 27.86 -32.47
CA SER A 239 -1.37 26.47 -32.76
C SER A 239 -0.55 25.41 -32.01
N PHE A 240 0.47 25.82 -31.25
CA PHE A 240 1.36 24.96 -30.49
C PHE A 240 1.11 25.09 -28.99
N ALA A 241 1.15 23.97 -28.28
CA ALA A 241 1.13 23.93 -26.83
C ALA A 241 2.19 22.95 -26.29
N ALA A 242 2.52 23.09 -25.02
CA ALA A 242 3.48 22.25 -24.32
C ALA A 242 2.87 21.66 -23.04
N ILE A 243 3.29 20.45 -22.70
CA ILE A 243 3.05 19.81 -21.40
C ILE A 243 4.26 20.04 -20.50
N GLY A 244 3.99 20.37 -19.24
CA GLY A 244 5.01 20.63 -18.22
C GLY A 244 4.39 21.12 -16.91
N SER A 245 5.23 21.55 -15.98
CA SER A 245 4.79 22.14 -14.72
C SER A 245 4.17 23.53 -14.93
N PRO A 246 3.21 23.95 -14.10
CA PRO A 246 2.70 25.32 -14.11
C PRO A 246 3.81 26.36 -13.95
N GLU A 247 4.80 26.09 -13.10
CA GLU A 247 5.94 26.96 -12.87
C GLU A 247 6.79 27.15 -14.13
N ALA A 248 6.99 26.08 -14.92
CA ALA A 248 7.69 26.19 -16.21
C ALA A 248 6.89 27.00 -17.23
N ALA A 249 5.55 26.88 -17.23
CA ALA A 249 4.69 27.68 -18.10
C ALA A 249 4.80 29.17 -17.75
N ASP A 250 4.66 29.50 -16.47
CA ASP A 250 4.73 30.88 -15.95
C ASP A 250 6.11 31.51 -16.24
N ALA A 251 7.20 30.78 -15.98
CA ALA A 251 8.55 31.26 -16.25
C ALA A 251 8.84 31.53 -17.73
N ASN A 252 8.15 30.81 -18.62
CA ASN A 252 8.25 31.02 -20.07
C ASN A 252 7.18 31.99 -20.62
N GLY A 253 6.39 32.62 -19.75
CA GLY A 253 5.33 33.56 -20.14
C GLY A 253 4.19 32.93 -20.94
N LEU A 254 3.96 31.63 -20.77
CA LEU A 254 2.90 30.89 -21.46
C LEU A 254 1.58 30.98 -20.69
N VAL A 255 0.48 30.97 -21.43
CA VAL A 255 -0.87 30.90 -20.87
C VAL A 255 -1.22 29.45 -20.62
N ILE A 256 -1.60 29.13 -19.38
CA ILE A 256 -2.09 27.80 -19.01
C ILE A 256 -3.50 27.60 -19.59
N LEU A 257 -3.60 26.74 -20.60
CA LEU A 257 -4.85 26.37 -21.26
C LEU A 257 -5.67 25.37 -20.44
N ARG A 258 -4.97 24.47 -19.73
CA ARG A 258 -5.60 23.47 -18.87
C ARG A 258 -4.66 23.00 -17.77
N ARG A 259 -5.15 22.95 -16.53
CA ARG A 259 -4.45 22.38 -15.36
C ARG A 259 -4.88 20.94 -15.10
N GLY A 260 -4.06 20.20 -14.36
CA GLY A 260 -4.39 18.86 -13.89
C GLY A 260 -4.67 17.89 -15.03
N ILE A 261 -3.80 17.87 -16.05
CA ILE A 261 -3.98 17.00 -17.23
C ILE A 261 -3.40 15.59 -17.04
N ALA A 262 -2.69 15.35 -15.94
CA ALA A 262 -2.19 14.03 -15.58
C ALA A 262 -3.36 13.09 -15.25
N ASP A 263 -3.21 11.82 -15.62
CA ASP A 263 -4.21 10.77 -15.39
C ASP A 263 -4.38 10.47 -13.90
N GLU A 264 -3.31 10.60 -13.10
CA GLU A 264 -3.33 10.50 -11.65
C GLU A 264 -3.15 11.89 -11.00
N PRO A 265 -4.22 12.52 -10.48
CA PRO A 265 -4.16 13.87 -9.91
C PRO A 265 -3.37 13.95 -8.59
N GLU A 266 -3.22 12.83 -7.86
CA GLU A 266 -2.45 12.74 -6.62
C GLU A 266 -1.06 12.13 -6.83
N ASN A 267 -0.39 12.49 -7.93
CA ASN A 267 0.97 12.03 -8.20
C ASN A 267 2.03 12.83 -7.41
N TYR A 268 2.79 12.15 -6.55
CA TYR A 268 3.88 12.74 -5.77
C TYR A 268 5.21 12.04 -6.05
N ALA A 269 6.28 12.81 -6.10
CA ALA A 269 7.64 12.29 -6.12
C ALA A 269 8.39 12.65 -4.84
N ARG A 270 9.17 11.69 -4.35
CA ARG A 270 10.14 11.89 -3.29
C ARG A 270 11.51 12.13 -3.90
N PHE A 271 12.19 13.16 -3.43
CA PHE A 271 13.53 13.54 -3.84
C PHE A 271 14.50 13.31 -2.70
N VAL A 272 15.72 12.92 -3.05
CA VAL A 272 16.86 12.89 -2.14
C VAL A 272 17.81 14.02 -2.47
N VAL A 273 18.36 14.64 -1.44
CA VAL A 273 19.40 15.66 -1.53
C VAL A 273 20.73 15.00 -1.21
N LEU A 274 21.68 15.10 -2.11
CA LEU A 274 22.96 14.43 -2.04
C LEU A 274 24.10 15.43 -1.85
N ALA A 275 25.09 15.06 -1.05
CA ALA A 275 26.35 15.79 -0.92
C ALA A 275 27.53 14.84 -1.02
N ALA A 276 28.75 15.37 -1.22
CA ALA A 276 29.96 14.56 -1.28
C ALA A 276 30.29 13.86 0.05
N LYS A 277 29.82 14.41 1.17
CA LYS A 277 30.04 13.89 2.52
C LYS A 277 28.74 13.87 3.31
N PRO A 278 28.58 12.93 4.26
CA PRO A 278 27.46 12.95 5.19
C PRO A 278 27.53 14.20 6.07
N ILE A 279 26.35 14.65 6.52
CA ILE A 279 26.22 15.70 7.52
C ILE A 279 26.12 15.10 8.92
N ASP A 280 26.59 15.85 9.91
CA ASP A 280 26.29 15.57 11.32
C ASP A 280 25.01 16.32 11.68
N VAL A 281 24.08 15.63 12.34
CA VAL A 281 22.77 16.17 12.69
C VAL A 281 22.57 16.03 14.19
N ASP A 282 22.31 17.16 14.86
CA ASP A 282 22.06 17.19 16.30
C ASP A 282 20.97 16.16 16.70
N PRO A 283 21.18 15.34 17.74
CA PRO A 283 20.22 14.31 18.17
C PRO A 283 18.81 14.81 18.46
N ARG A 284 18.62 16.11 18.73
CA ARG A 284 17.30 16.74 18.95
C ARG A 284 16.50 16.93 17.67
N VAL A 285 17.13 16.80 16.51
CA VAL A 285 16.47 16.84 15.19
C VAL A 285 16.05 15.42 14.83
N PRO A 286 14.73 15.17 14.61
CA PRO A 286 14.28 13.86 14.15
C PRO A 286 14.83 13.55 12.76
N CYS A 287 15.54 12.43 12.65
CA CYS A 287 16.19 12.02 11.41
C CYS A 287 15.56 10.77 10.82
N LYS A 288 15.72 10.65 9.50
CA LYS A 288 15.64 9.40 8.78
C LYS A 288 17.07 8.97 8.45
N THR A 289 17.35 7.68 8.62
CA THR A 289 18.61 7.07 8.20
C THR A 289 18.33 6.13 7.05
N SER A 290 18.99 6.38 5.91
CA SER A 290 18.95 5.54 4.72
C SER A 290 20.18 4.65 4.67
N LEU A 291 19.99 3.37 4.35
CA LEU A 291 21.09 2.42 4.14
C LEU A 291 20.79 1.43 3.02
N VAL A 292 21.82 0.77 2.55
CA VAL A 292 21.72 -0.43 1.70
C VAL A 292 22.39 -1.59 2.41
N LEU A 293 21.74 -2.75 2.42
CA LEU A 293 22.31 -3.98 2.97
C LEU A 293 22.15 -5.17 2.02
N THR A 294 23.05 -6.14 2.15
CA THR A 294 22.93 -7.46 1.51
C THR A 294 22.93 -8.52 2.59
N THR A 295 21.99 -9.45 2.56
CA THR A 295 21.95 -10.58 3.50
C THR A 295 22.53 -11.84 2.87
N ARG A 296 22.78 -12.85 3.70
CA ARG A 296 22.98 -14.21 3.18
C ARG A 296 21.72 -14.67 2.46
N HIS A 297 21.87 -15.55 1.46
CA HIS A 297 20.73 -16.17 0.77
C HIS A 297 20.34 -17.46 1.51
N GLU A 298 19.82 -17.31 2.72
CA GLU A 298 19.41 -18.39 3.62
C GLU A 298 18.13 -17.98 4.37
N GLU A 299 17.46 -18.97 4.96
CA GLU A 299 16.22 -18.77 5.69
C GLU A 299 16.36 -17.71 6.81
N GLY A 300 15.39 -16.79 6.86
CA GLY A 300 15.30 -15.76 7.89
C GLY A 300 16.41 -14.68 7.85
N ALA A 301 17.30 -14.65 6.85
CA ALA A 301 18.43 -13.72 6.86
C ALA A 301 18.04 -12.23 6.83
N LEU A 302 17.03 -11.88 6.02
CA LEU A 302 16.45 -10.54 6.04
C LEU A 302 15.65 -10.29 7.32
N LEU A 303 14.89 -11.28 7.79
CA LEU A 303 14.11 -11.16 9.02
C LEU A 303 15.01 -10.78 10.21
N ARG A 304 16.16 -11.42 10.39
CA ARG A 304 17.12 -11.08 11.45
C ARG A 304 17.58 -9.62 11.39
N CYS A 305 17.79 -9.07 10.19
CA CYS A 305 18.12 -7.66 10.02
C CYS A 305 16.95 -6.75 10.41
N LEU A 306 15.72 -7.12 10.06
CA LEU A 306 14.52 -6.37 10.42
C LEU A 306 14.19 -6.48 11.92
N GLU A 307 14.49 -7.60 12.56
CA GLU A 307 14.34 -7.82 14.00
C GLU A 307 15.25 -6.91 14.83
N ILE A 308 16.47 -6.63 14.36
CA ILE A 308 17.38 -5.67 15.00
C ILE A 308 16.76 -4.25 15.03
N LEU A 309 16.16 -3.83 13.92
CA LEU A 309 15.46 -2.54 13.84
C LEU A 309 14.21 -2.53 14.73
N ALA A 310 13.40 -3.59 14.68
CA ALA A 310 12.19 -3.70 15.48
C ALA A 310 12.47 -3.76 16.99
N GLY A 311 13.46 -4.55 17.41
CA GLY A 311 13.83 -4.75 18.82
C GLY A 311 14.41 -3.50 19.49
N SER A 312 14.95 -2.57 18.70
CA SER A 312 15.49 -1.29 19.17
C SER A 312 14.48 -0.14 19.12
N GLY A 313 13.25 -0.39 18.64
CA GLY A 313 12.18 0.60 18.56
C GLY A 313 12.31 1.57 17.38
N HIS A 314 13.18 1.30 16.40
CA HIS A 314 13.29 2.11 15.19
C HIS A 314 12.17 1.75 14.20
N SER A 315 11.46 2.76 13.70
CA SER A 315 10.38 2.56 12.73
C SER A 315 10.93 2.51 11.32
N LEU A 316 10.75 1.38 10.62
CA LEU A 316 11.06 1.28 9.20
C LEU A 316 10.03 2.07 8.38
N THR A 317 10.52 2.96 7.52
CA THR A 317 9.71 3.84 6.66
C THR A 317 9.73 3.44 5.19
N LYS A 318 10.77 2.71 4.75
CA LYS A 318 10.85 2.12 3.41
C LYS A 318 11.71 0.87 3.39
N LEU A 319 11.31 -0.10 2.56
CA LEU A 319 12.09 -1.28 2.19
C LEU A 319 11.94 -1.51 0.68
N GLU A 320 13.05 -1.52 -0.04
CA GLU A 320 13.09 -1.72 -1.49
C GLU A 320 14.12 -2.80 -1.84
N SER A 321 13.70 -3.87 -2.52
CA SER A 321 14.59 -4.95 -2.96
C SER A 321 15.07 -4.72 -4.39
N ARG A 322 16.38 -4.88 -4.63
CA ARG A 322 16.97 -4.76 -5.97
C ARG A 322 17.80 -6.00 -6.29
N PRO A 323 17.74 -6.51 -7.53
CA PRO A 323 18.61 -7.61 -7.94
C PRO A 323 20.09 -7.24 -7.79
N ARG A 324 20.89 -8.17 -7.30
CA ARG A 324 22.32 -7.96 -7.12
C ARG A 324 23.05 -8.11 -8.45
N PRO A 325 23.82 -7.10 -8.90
CA PRO A 325 24.58 -7.20 -10.13
C PRO A 325 25.57 -8.36 -10.09
N GLY A 326 25.56 -9.18 -11.15
CA GLY A 326 26.43 -10.37 -11.26
C GLY A 326 26.00 -11.58 -10.44
N ARG A 327 24.87 -11.53 -9.72
CA ARG A 327 24.32 -12.66 -8.95
C ARG A 327 22.81 -12.78 -9.15
N PRO A 328 22.35 -13.56 -10.15
CA PRO A 328 20.93 -13.71 -10.47
C PRO A 328 20.11 -14.19 -9.26
N PHE A 329 18.96 -13.55 -9.02
CA PHE A 329 18.00 -13.88 -7.96
C PHE A 329 18.54 -13.74 -6.52
N GLU A 330 19.74 -13.18 -6.33
CA GLU A 330 20.14 -12.58 -5.07
C GLU A 330 19.73 -11.11 -5.05
N TYR A 331 19.41 -10.59 -3.87
CA TYR A 331 18.90 -9.23 -3.71
C TYR A 331 19.74 -8.43 -2.72
N LEU A 332 19.81 -7.13 -2.97
CA LEU A 332 20.20 -6.11 -2.00
C LEU A 332 18.96 -5.31 -1.60
N PHE A 333 18.96 -4.79 -0.38
CA PHE A 333 17.82 -4.11 0.21
C PHE A 333 18.20 -2.68 0.56
N PHE A 334 17.46 -1.70 0.03
CA PHE A 334 17.50 -0.33 0.48
C PHE A 334 16.47 -0.14 1.59
N LEU A 335 16.89 0.45 2.70
CA LEU A 335 16.07 0.69 3.87
C LEU A 335 16.13 2.17 4.24
N ASP A 336 14.97 2.71 4.60
CA ASP A 336 14.87 3.97 5.32
C ASP A 336 14.21 3.70 6.66
N PHE A 337 14.79 4.17 7.77
CA PHE A 337 14.15 4.07 9.09
C PHE A 337 14.29 5.38 9.86
N GLU A 338 13.36 5.64 10.79
CA GLU A 338 13.43 6.77 11.71
C GLU A 338 14.54 6.52 12.73
N GLY A 339 15.58 7.35 12.72
CA GLY A 339 16.76 7.21 13.57
C GLY A 339 17.84 8.22 13.19
N ASN A 340 18.56 8.74 14.18
CA ASN A 340 19.67 9.67 13.98
C ASN A 340 20.98 8.94 14.27
N VAL A 341 21.93 8.91 13.34
CA VAL A 341 23.23 8.25 13.55
C VAL A 341 24.03 8.85 14.71
N SER A 342 23.76 10.08 15.13
CA SER A 342 24.40 10.68 16.30
C SER A 342 23.75 10.25 17.63
N ASP A 343 22.62 9.52 17.59
CA ASP A 343 22.04 8.82 18.75
C ASP A 343 22.79 7.49 19.01
N PRO A 344 23.32 7.27 20.23
CA PRO A 344 23.93 6.01 20.63
C PRO A 344 23.06 4.76 20.33
N ARG A 345 21.73 4.86 20.42
CA ARG A 345 20.82 3.73 20.11
C ARG A 345 20.88 3.35 18.64
N THR A 346 20.89 4.34 17.74
CA THR A 346 21.00 4.09 16.31
C THR A 346 22.37 3.56 15.94
N GLN A 347 23.45 4.01 16.59
CA GLN A 347 24.79 3.43 16.37
C GLN A 347 24.86 1.95 16.71
N LEU A 348 24.32 1.54 17.87
CA LEU A 348 24.26 0.12 18.27
C LEU A 348 23.53 -0.73 17.22
N VAL A 349 22.39 -0.24 16.73
CA VAL A 349 21.61 -0.91 15.68
C VAL A 349 22.40 -1.07 14.38
N LEU A 350 23.15 -0.04 13.97
CA LEU A 350 23.99 -0.10 12.78
C LEU A 350 25.12 -1.12 12.95
N ASP A 351 25.70 -1.24 14.13
CA ASP A 351 26.74 -2.22 14.44
C ASP A 351 26.20 -3.66 14.46
N GLU A 352 25.00 -3.86 15.01
CA GLU A 352 24.30 -5.15 14.96
C GLU A 352 23.95 -5.54 13.51
N LEU A 353 23.45 -4.59 12.71
CA LEU A 353 23.17 -4.81 11.28
C LEU A 353 24.43 -5.18 10.50
N ARG A 354 25.56 -4.52 10.75
CA ARG A 354 26.86 -4.85 10.14
C ARG A 354 27.32 -6.26 10.50
N SER A 355 26.92 -6.77 11.66
CA SER A 355 27.24 -8.12 12.12
C SER A 355 26.31 -9.19 11.53
N ALA A 356 25.03 -8.84 11.33
CA ALA A 356 24.02 -9.77 10.82
C ALA A 356 23.98 -9.86 9.28
N ALA A 357 24.31 -8.79 8.58
CA ALA A 357 24.31 -8.71 7.12
C ALA A 357 25.70 -8.99 6.52
N LEU A 358 25.76 -9.39 5.25
CA LEU A 358 27.01 -9.55 4.51
C LEU A 358 27.64 -8.20 4.12
N TYR A 359 26.80 -7.18 3.99
CA TYR A 359 27.20 -5.84 3.58
C TYR A 359 26.18 -4.86 4.12
N VAL A 360 26.65 -3.74 4.68
CA VAL A 360 25.84 -2.58 5.06
C VAL A 360 26.59 -1.32 4.66
N LYS A 361 25.96 -0.44 3.89
CA LYS A 361 26.44 0.92 3.62
C LYS A 361 25.36 1.89 4.07
N VAL A 362 25.69 2.72 5.06
CA VAL A 362 24.84 3.85 5.43
C VAL A 362 24.96 4.87 4.31
N LEU A 363 23.82 5.22 3.73
CA LEU A 363 23.72 6.21 2.65
C LEU A 363 23.63 7.62 3.22
N GLY A 364 23.08 7.80 4.42
CA GLY A 364 23.06 9.08 5.12
C GLY A 364 22.06 9.12 6.26
N SER A 365 22.19 10.12 7.12
CA SER A 365 21.24 10.44 8.19
C SER A 365 20.90 11.92 8.08
N TYR A 366 19.62 12.24 7.95
CA TYR A 366 19.18 13.57 7.57
C TYR A 366 17.83 13.92 8.20
N PRO A 367 17.51 15.22 8.37
CA PRO A 367 16.25 15.64 8.96
C PRO A 367 15.04 15.07 8.22
N ALA A 368 14.14 14.43 8.95
CA ALA A 368 12.95 13.80 8.39
C ALA A 368 11.84 14.83 8.12
N LYS A 369 11.36 14.88 6.87
CA LYS A 369 10.23 15.76 6.49
C LYS A 369 8.88 15.18 6.89
N VAL A 370 8.79 13.84 6.98
CA VAL A 370 7.61 13.10 7.43
C VAL A 370 8.04 12.10 8.49
N THR A 371 7.63 12.31 9.75
CA THR A 371 7.78 11.33 10.83
C THR A 371 6.41 10.84 11.29
N ARG A 372 6.26 9.54 11.57
CA ARG A 372 5.11 9.02 12.32
C ARG A 372 5.34 9.20 13.82
N VAL A 373 4.25 9.17 14.58
CA VAL A 373 4.27 9.37 16.03
C VAL A 373 5.08 8.27 16.71
N THR A 374 5.99 8.69 17.59
CA THR A 374 6.83 7.87 18.45
C THR A 374 5.98 7.07 19.45
N PRO A 375 6.03 5.72 19.47
CA PRO A 375 5.74 4.97 20.68
C PRO A 375 6.88 5.22 21.68
N GLN A 376 6.57 5.65 22.90
CA GLN A 376 7.59 5.89 23.93
C GLN A 376 8.28 4.58 24.39
N PRO A 377 9.56 4.65 24.81
CA PRO A 377 10.44 3.49 24.92
C PRO A 377 10.22 2.69 26.21
N GLY A 378 10.03 1.38 26.07
CA GLY A 378 10.28 0.41 27.13
C GLY A 378 11.78 0.09 27.19
N THR A 379 12.34 0.10 28.39
CA THR A 379 13.76 -0.05 28.74
C THR A 379 14.50 -1.18 28.00
N VAL A 380 15.67 -0.84 27.47
CA VAL A 380 16.70 -1.75 26.94
C VAL A 380 17.10 -2.78 28.00
N ARG A 381 17.17 -4.05 27.61
CA ARG A 381 17.92 -5.08 28.35
C ARG A 381 18.86 -5.78 27.35
N PRO A 382 20.15 -5.96 27.67
CA PRO A 382 21.14 -6.42 26.71
C PRO A 382 20.94 -7.92 26.40
N PRO A 383 21.48 -8.41 25.26
CA PRO A 383 21.34 -9.80 24.87
C PRO A 383 22.18 -10.68 25.80
N ALA A 384 21.54 -11.66 26.43
CA ALA A 384 22.23 -12.73 27.13
C ALA A 384 22.13 -14.00 26.29
N ASP A 385 23.30 -14.57 26.03
CA ASP A 385 23.54 -15.81 25.32
C ASP A 385 22.71 -17.00 25.84
N SER A 386 22.58 -17.96 24.93
CA SER A 386 22.33 -19.39 25.14
C SER A 386 20.88 -19.88 25.23
N ILE A 387 20.63 -20.78 24.28
CA ILE A 387 19.47 -21.65 24.04
C ILE A 387 19.44 -22.70 25.17
N GLU A 388 18.28 -22.90 25.83
CA GLU A 388 17.64 -24.22 26.01
C GLU A 388 16.31 -24.14 26.80
N SER A 389 15.39 -25.01 26.40
CA SER A 389 14.04 -25.36 26.87
C SER A 389 13.96 -25.70 28.39
N VAL A 390 12.84 -25.70 29.15
CA VAL A 390 11.38 -25.62 28.94
C VAL A 390 10.70 -25.42 30.32
N VAL A 391 9.63 -24.62 30.35
CA VAL A 391 8.40 -24.65 31.21
C VAL A 391 8.47 -24.49 32.75
N THR A 392 7.81 -23.44 33.25
CA THR A 392 6.69 -23.50 34.24
C THR A 392 5.92 -22.17 34.31
N ALA A 393 4.58 -22.22 34.18
CA ALA A 393 3.62 -21.11 34.27
C ALA A 393 3.08 -20.94 35.73
N PRO A 394 2.19 -19.97 36.11
CA PRO A 394 1.51 -18.89 35.36
C PRO A 394 1.45 -17.50 36.08
N THR A 395 1.12 -16.40 35.36
CA THR A 395 -0.09 -15.53 35.57
C THR A 395 -0.12 -14.27 34.67
N VAL A 396 -1.19 -14.19 33.84
CA VAL A 396 -2.00 -13.03 33.37
C VAL A 396 -1.29 -11.69 32.98
N ALA A 397 -1.03 -11.43 31.67
CA ALA A 397 -1.11 -10.12 30.97
C ALA A 397 -0.55 -10.13 29.52
N LYS A 398 -1.21 -9.39 28.61
CA LYS A 398 -0.83 -8.91 27.24
C LYS A 398 -0.09 -9.89 26.30
N SER A 399 -0.84 -10.59 25.43
CA SER A 399 -0.33 -11.65 24.53
C SER A 399 0.46 -11.14 23.32
N THR A 400 1.67 -11.68 23.18
CA THR A 400 2.68 -11.45 22.11
C THR A 400 2.71 -12.62 21.09
N GLY A 401 1.55 -13.06 20.59
CA GLY A 401 1.44 -14.14 19.59
C GLY A 401 0.47 -13.76 18.46
N ARG A 402 0.56 -14.40 17.28
CA ARG A 402 -0.38 -14.15 16.16
C ARG A 402 -1.78 -14.54 16.58
N LEU A 403 -2.77 -13.74 16.21
CA LEU A 403 -4.17 -13.93 16.59
C LEU A 403 -4.70 -15.28 16.12
N VAL A 404 -4.23 -15.78 14.98
CA VAL A 404 -4.64 -17.06 14.39
C VAL A 404 -4.12 -18.28 15.15
N ASP A 405 -3.04 -18.13 15.90
CA ASP A 405 -2.34 -19.27 16.51
C ASP A 405 -3.11 -19.79 17.75
N ARG A 406 -3.23 -21.11 17.86
CA ARG A 406 -3.83 -21.76 19.03
C ARG A 406 -3.07 -21.43 20.33
N ALA A 407 -1.78 -21.13 20.22
CA ALA A 407 -0.97 -20.65 21.34
C ALA A 407 -1.47 -19.31 21.92
N THR A 408 -2.06 -18.45 21.07
CA THR A 408 -2.62 -17.16 21.48
C THR A 408 -4.05 -17.32 21.99
N ARG A 409 -4.82 -18.26 21.43
CA ARG A 409 -6.18 -18.60 21.86
C ARG A 409 -6.37 -20.11 21.89
N ALA A 410 -6.39 -20.67 23.10
CA ALA A 410 -6.47 -22.11 23.31
C ALA A 410 -7.83 -22.71 22.91
N GLY A 411 -8.93 -21.98 23.12
CA GLY A 411 -10.28 -22.46 22.82
C GLY A 411 -10.64 -22.33 21.34
N ASP A 412 -11.23 -23.41 20.80
CA ASP A 412 -11.72 -23.45 19.41
C ASP A 412 -12.67 -22.26 19.13
N THR A 413 -12.49 -21.65 17.96
CA THR A 413 -13.41 -20.63 17.47
C THR A 413 -14.58 -21.32 16.81
N VAL A 414 -15.78 -20.99 17.30
CA VAL A 414 -17.03 -21.39 16.68
C VAL A 414 -17.59 -20.18 15.95
N VAL A 415 -17.70 -20.28 14.63
CA VAL A 415 -18.24 -19.23 13.77
C VAL A 415 -19.74 -19.45 13.61
N ARG A 416 -20.54 -18.49 14.07
CA ARG A 416 -22.00 -18.55 14.00
C ARG A 416 -22.50 -17.93 12.70
N VAL A 417 -23.37 -18.65 12.00
CA VAL A 417 -24.01 -18.21 10.75
C VAL A 417 -25.51 -18.48 10.88
N GLY A 418 -26.25 -17.50 11.40
CA GLY A 418 -27.61 -17.72 11.87
C GLY A 418 -27.63 -18.77 12.98
N ASP A 419 -28.33 -19.88 12.75
CA ASP A 419 -28.41 -21.01 13.67
C ASP A 419 -27.30 -22.06 13.47
N VAL A 420 -26.50 -21.92 12.41
CA VAL A 420 -25.40 -22.86 12.09
C VAL A 420 -24.14 -22.48 12.87
N LEU A 421 -23.49 -23.47 13.48
CA LEU A 421 -22.24 -23.32 14.23
C LEU A 421 -21.11 -24.05 13.49
N VAL A 422 -20.21 -23.30 12.86
CA VAL A 422 -19.04 -23.87 12.18
C VAL A 422 -17.88 -23.96 13.15
N GLY A 423 -17.35 -25.16 13.36
CA GLY A 423 -16.36 -25.45 14.42
C GLY A 423 -16.93 -26.27 15.56
N GLU A 424 -18.26 -26.39 15.64
CA GLU A 424 -18.97 -27.28 16.55
C GLU A 424 -19.83 -28.27 15.73
N GLY A 425 -19.45 -29.54 15.72
CA GLY A 425 -20.05 -30.52 14.83
C GLY A 425 -19.53 -30.45 13.38
N PHE A 426 -20.27 -31.06 12.46
CA PHE A 426 -19.86 -31.23 11.07
C PHE A 426 -20.81 -30.52 10.12
N VAL A 427 -20.38 -29.38 9.56
CA VAL A 427 -21.22 -28.51 8.72
C VAL A 427 -20.98 -28.78 7.24
N VAL A 428 -22.06 -29.04 6.50
CA VAL A 428 -22.00 -29.21 5.04
C VAL A 428 -22.61 -28.00 4.35
N MET A 429 -21.80 -27.33 3.52
CA MET A 429 -22.19 -26.24 2.64
C MET A 429 -22.29 -26.78 1.21
N ALA A 430 -23.45 -26.68 0.58
CA ALA A 430 -23.70 -27.31 -0.71
C ALA A 430 -24.54 -26.44 -1.64
N GLY A 431 -24.34 -26.61 -2.95
CA GLY A 431 -25.02 -25.83 -3.98
C GLY A 431 -24.15 -25.71 -5.23
N PRO A 432 -24.61 -25.00 -6.26
CA PRO A 432 -23.93 -25.02 -7.56
C PRO A 432 -22.61 -24.25 -7.58
N CYS A 433 -21.80 -24.53 -8.61
CA CYS A 433 -20.59 -23.78 -8.88
C CYS A 433 -20.87 -22.29 -9.13
N SER A 434 -21.90 -22.02 -9.94
CA SER A 434 -22.41 -20.70 -10.27
C SER A 434 -23.94 -20.67 -10.15
N VAL A 435 -24.51 -19.50 -9.85
CA VAL A 435 -25.94 -19.26 -10.03
C VAL A 435 -26.20 -19.05 -11.52
N GLU A 436 -27.05 -19.87 -12.12
CA GLU A 436 -27.26 -19.90 -13.58
C GLU A 436 -28.65 -19.43 -13.98
N SER A 437 -29.68 -19.81 -13.21
CA SER A 437 -31.06 -19.37 -13.40
C SER A 437 -31.84 -19.48 -12.09
N PRO A 438 -33.03 -18.85 -11.98
CA PRO A 438 -33.94 -19.05 -10.87
C PRO A 438 -34.31 -20.53 -10.69
N GLU A 439 -34.72 -21.22 -11.74
CA GLU A 439 -35.15 -22.63 -11.67
C GLU A 439 -34.02 -23.52 -11.11
N GLN A 440 -32.80 -23.28 -11.59
CA GLN A 440 -31.60 -24.00 -11.19
C GLN A 440 -31.25 -23.81 -9.71
N ILE A 441 -31.17 -22.56 -9.24
CA ILE A 441 -30.73 -22.28 -7.86
C ILE A 441 -31.80 -22.67 -6.83
N PHE A 442 -33.09 -22.47 -7.13
CA PHE A 442 -34.18 -22.87 -6.24
C PHE A 442 -34.31 -24.40 -6.16
N ALA A 443 -34.14 -25.11 -7.27
CA ALA A 443 -34.10 -26.58 -7.25
C ALA A 443 -32.91 -27.10 -6.42
N ALA A 444 -31.72 -26.51 -6.61
CA ALA A 444 -30.54 -26.88 -5.84
C ALA A 444 -30.74 -26.61 -4.34
N ALA A 445 -31.27 -25.45 -3.96
CA ALA A 445 -31.50 -25.07 -2.56
C ALA A 445 -32.43 -26.05 -1.83
N ARG A 446 -33.54 -26.45 -2.47
CA ARG A 446 -34.46 -27.45 -1.92
C ARG A 446 -33.79 -28.81 -1.79
N ALA A 447 -33.12 -29.27 -2.85
CA ALA A 447 -32.50 -30.60 -2.87
C ALA A 447 -31.39 -30.75 -1.82
N VAL A 448 -30.53 -29.73 -1.66
CA VAL A 448 -29.45 -29.81 -0.66
C VAL A 448 -29.98 -29.71 0.76
N ARG A 449 -31.00 -28.89 1.02
CA ARG A 449 -31.70 -28.84 2.31
C ARG A 449 -32.32 -30.19 2.65
N ASP A 450 -33.07 -30.79 1.74
CA ASP A 450 -33.78 -32.05 1.97
C ASP A 450 -32.80 -33.22 2.23
N ALA A 451 -31.58 -33.12 1.70
CA ALA A 451 -30.49 -34.04 1.98
C ALA A 451 -29.66 -33.71 3.24
N GLY A 452 -29.97 -32.61 3.96
CA GLY A 452 -29.34 -32.24 5.23
C GLY A 452 -28.15 -31.28 5.14
N ALA A 453 -28.01 -30.50 4.05
CA ALA A 453 -27.06 -29.41 4.00
C ALA A 453 -27.47 -28.27 4.94
N HIS A 454 -26.49 -27.49 5.39
CA HIS A 454 -26.65 -26.46 6.42
C HIS A 454 -26.49 -25.04 5.85
N VAL A 455 -25.76 -24.88 4.76
CA VAL A 455 -25.49 -23.60 4.10
C VAL A 455 -25.62 -23.78 2.59
N LEU A 456 -26.28 -22.86 1.90
CA LEU A 456 -26.38 -22.83 0.45
C LEU A 456 -25.19 -22.07 -0.15
N ARG A 457 -24.42 -22.71 -1.03
CA ARG A 457 -23.36 -22.01 -1.79
C ARG A 457 -23.80 -21.66 -3.21
N GLY A 458 -23.29 -20.55 -3.75
CA GLY A 458 -23.49 -20.21 -5.16
C GLY A 458 -22.58 -19.06 -5.61
N GLY A 459 -21.79 -19.27 -6.67
CA GLY A 459 -20.92 -18.23 -7.21
C GLY A 459 -21.71 -17.26 -8.09
N VAL A 460 -21.65 -15.96 -7.78
CA VAL A 460 -22.37 -14.92 -8.53
C VAL A 460 -21.43 -14.06 -9.40
N PHE A 461 -20.18 -13.93 -8.96
CA PHE A 461 -19.05 -13.46 -9.77
C PHE A 461 -18.08 -14.63 -9.97
N LYS A 462 -17.57 -14.85 -11.20
CA LYS A 462 -16.69 -15.97 -11.51
C LYS A 462 -15.31 -15.51 -12.01
N PRO A 463 -14.20 -15.87 -11.35
CA PRO A 463 -12.84 -15.59 -11.84
C PRO A 463 -12.48 -16.59 -12.95
N ARG A 464 -12.90 -16.31 -14.18
CA ARG A 464 -12.64 -17.18 -15.32
C ARG A 464 -11.29 -16.86 -15.98
N THR A 465 -10.55 -17.91 -16.31
CA THR A 465 -9.31 -17.79 -17.10
C THR A 465 -9.56 -17.21 -18.50
N SER A 466 -10.75 -17.46 -19.06
CA SER A 466 -11.18 -16.90 -20.35
C SER A 466 -12.25 -15.82 -20.14
N PRO A 467 -12.12 -14.64 -20.77
CA PRO A 467 -13.12 -13.58 -20.68
C PRO A 467 -14.43 -13.94 -21.40
N TYR A 468 -14.43 -14.94 -22.30
CA TYR A 468 -15.62 -15.38 -23.04
C TYR A 468 -16.44 -16.45 -22.30
N ALA A 469 -15.91 -16.97 -21.20
CA ALA A 469 -16.65 -17.93 -20.40
C ALA A 469 -17.75 -17.23 -19.58
N PHE A 470 -18.74 -17.98 -19.11
CA PHE A 470 -19.78 -17.45 -18.23
C PHE A 470 -19.15 -16.80 -16.97
N GLN A 471 -19.39 -15.49 -16.81
CA GLN A 471 -18.82 -14.66 -15.75
C GLN A 471 -19.65 -14.66 -14.45
N GLY A 472 -20.81 -15.33 -14.46
CA GLY A 472 -21.82 -15.25 -13.41
C GLY A 472 -22.86 -14.16 -13.70
N LEU A 473 -24.02 -14.25 -13.01
CA LEU A 473 -25.11 -13.27 -13.12
C LEU A 473 -24.87 -11.97 -12.32
N GLY A 474 -23.72 -11.87 -11.63
CA GLY A 474 -23.37 -10.71 -10.81
C GLY A 474 -24.41 -10.44 -9.72
N TRP A 475 -24.87 -9.19 -9.63
CA TRP A 475 -25.80 -8.76 -8.58
C TRP A 475 -27.17 -9.43 -8.64
N GLU A 476 -27.69 -9.71 -9.84
CA GLU A 476 -28.94 -10.48 -10.01
C GLU A 476 -28.78 -11.89 -9.46
N GLY A 477 -27.61 -12.51 -9.69
CA GLY A 477 -27.27 -13.81 -9.11
C GLY A 477 -27.26 -13.80 -7.58
N LEU A 478 -26.82 -12.69 -6.96
CA LEU A 478 -26.83 -12.54 -5.50
C LEU A 478 -28.26 -12.45 -4.95
N GLU A 479 -29.14 -11.72 -5.62
CA GLU A 479 -30.56 -11.62 -5.27
C GLU A 479 -31.26 -12.98 -5.38
N LEU A 480 -31.00 -13.73 -6.46
CA LEU A 480 -31.52 -15.08 -6.67
C LEU A 480 -31.00 -16.07 -5.60
N LEU A 481 -29.70 -16.01 -5.28
CA LEU A 481 -29.11 -16.86 -4.23
C LEU A 481 -29.75 -16.59 -2.87
N ALA A 482 -29.92 -15.32 -2.52
CA ALA A 482 -30.54 -14.92 -1.26
C ALA A 482 -32.01 -15.34 -1.19
N ALA A 483 -32.76 -15.19 -2.29
CA ALA A 483 -34.15 -15.62 -2.35
C ALA A 483 -34.29 -17.14 -2.19
N ALA A 484 -33.44 -17.91 -2.87
CA ALA A 484 -33.43 -19.37 -2.77
C ALA A 484 -32.99 -19.86 -1.38
N GLY A 485 -31.97 -19.24 -0.79
CA GLY A 485 -31.53 -19.53 0.58
C GLY A 485 -32.65 -19.28 1.59
N LYS A 486 -33.32 -18.12 1.48
CA LYS A 486 -34.47 -17.77 2.33
C LYS A 486 -35.63 -18.75 2.18
N GLU A 487 -35.99 -19.16 0.96
CA GLU A 487 -37.05 -20.17 0.73
C GLU A 487 -36.67 -21.52 1.37
N ALA A 488 -35.41 -21.92 1.24
CA ALA A 488 -34.92 -23.16 1.81
C ALA A 488 -34.66 -23.08 3.33
N GLY A 489 -34.65 -21.90 3.93
CA GLY A 489 -34.23 -21.71 5.32
C GLY A 489 -32.73 -21.99 5.52
N LEU A 490 -31.91 -21.75 4.50
CA LEU A 490 -30.46 -21.94 4.54
C LEU A 490 -29.74 -20.58 4.47
N PRO A 491 -28.76 -20.30 5.35
CA PRO A 491 -27.84 -19.19 5.14
C PRO A 491 -27.04 -19.39 3.86
N ILE A 492 -26.55 -18.28 3.27
CA ILE A 492 -25.85 -18.30 1.99
C ILE A 492 -24.35 -17.98 2.11
N VAL A 493 -23.54 -18.66 1.28
CA VAL A 493 -22.13 -18.35 1.06
C VAL A 493 -21.86 -18.06 -0.41
N THR A 494 -21.18 -16.94 -0.69
CA THR A 494 -20.82 -16.55 -2.05
C THR A 494 -19.44 -15.89 -2.11
N GLU A 495 -18.80 -15.98 -3.27
CA GLU A 495 -17.43 -15.49 -3.47
C GLU A 495 -17.38 -13.99 -3.72
N VAL A 496 -16.52 -13.30 -2.97
CA VAL A 496 -16.15 -11.91 -3.19
C VAL A 496 -14.80 -11.85 -3.89
N MET A 497 -14.72 -11.06 -4.96
CA MET A 497 -13.56 -11.04 -5.85
C MET A 497 -12.80 -9.71 -5.84
N ALA A 498 -13.43 -8.62 -5.39
CA ALA A 498 -12.87 -7.28 -5.39
C ALA A 498 -13.30 -6.48 -4.14
N VAL A 499 -12.51 -5.47 -3.76
CA VAL A 499 -12.72 -4.69 -2.53
C VAL A 499 -14.06 -3.95 -2.56
N GLU A 500 -14.46 -3.44 -3.72
CA GLU A 500 -15.68 -2.65 -3.92
C GLU A 500 -16.95 -3.49 -3.75
N GLN A 501 -16.83 -4.82 -3.88
CA GLN A 501 -17.95 -5.75 -3.70
C GLN A 501 -18.24 -6.03 -2.22
N VAL A 502 -17.24 -5.89 -1.34
CA VAL A 502 -17.28 -6.35 0.05
C VAL A 502 -18.48 -5.80 0.82
N ALA A 503 -18.66 -4.46 0.80
CA ALA A 503 -19.72 -3.82 1.57
C ALA A 503 -21.12 -4.27 1.12
N ARG A 504 -21.40 -4.23 -0.19
CA ARG A 504 -22.70 -4.60 -0.75
C ARG A 504 -23.00 -6.10 -0.60
N MET A 505 -21.99 -6.97 -0.76
CA MET A 505 -22.19 -8.40 -0.55
C MET A 505 -22.42 -8.73 0.92
N ALA A 506 -21.80 -7.99 1.85
CA ALA A 506 -21.98 -8.18 3.28
C ALA A 506 -23.41 -7.86 3.77
N GLU A 507 -24.16 -7.03 3.04
CA GLU A 507 -25.57 -6.72 3.34
C GLU A 507 -26.51 -7.90 3.07
N THR A 508 -26.13 -8.79 2.14
CA THR A 508 -27.01 -9.85 1.62
C THR A 508 -26.51 -11.25 1.96
N ALA A 509 -25.20 -11.50 1.89
CA ALA A 509 -24.62 -12.82 2.12
C ALA A 509 -24.28 -13.05 3.60
N ASP A 510 -24.55 -14.26 4.09
CA ASP A 510 -24.26 -14.63 5.47
C ASP A 510 -22.79 -15.01 5.68
N ILE A 511 -22.12 -15.49 4.63
CA ILE A 511 -20.69 -15.80 4.61
C ILE A 511 -20.06 -15.25 3.31
N LEU A 512 -18.94 -14.53 3.44
CA LEU A 512 -18.14 -14.06 2.31
C LEU A 512 -17.00 -15.03 2.05
N GLN A 513 -16.98 -15.66 0.87
CA GLN A 513 -15.90 -16.56 0.46
C GLN A 513 -14.78 -15.79 -0.26
N VAL A 514 -13.54 -16.02 0.15
CA VAL A 514 -12.34 -15.65 -0.61
C VAL A 514 -11.87 -16.87 -1.38
N GLY A 515 -11.90 -16.79 -2.71
CA GLY A 515 -11.39 -17.85 -3.57
C GLY A 515 -9.86 -18.01 -3.48
N ALA A 516 -9.36 -19.20 -3.84
CA ALA A 516 -7.94 -19.56 -3.74
C ALA A 516 -6.99 -18.59 -4.48
N ARG A 517 -7.46 -17.96 -5.57
CA ARG A 517 -6.67 -16.96 -6.34
C ARG A 517 -6.50 -15.62 -5.62
N ASN A 518 -7.40 -15.33 -4.67
CA ASN A 518 -7.41 -14.11 -3.88
C ASN A 518 -6.92 -14.34 -2.44
N MET A 519 -6.40 -15.54 -2.10
CA MET A 519 -5.93 -15.84 -0.74
C MET A 519 -4.87 -14.82 -0.26
N GLN A 520 -4.03 -14.29 -1.15
CA GLN A 520 -3.01 -13.27 -0.84
C GLN A 520 -3.37 -11.87 -1.35
N ASN A 521 -4.64 -11.62 -1.70
CA ASN A 521 -5.11 -10.28 -2.03
C ASN A 521 -5.31 -9.48 -0.72
N PHE A 522 -4.22 -8.95 -0.16
CA PHE A 522 -4.22 -8.37 1.19
C PHE A 522 -5.17 -7.18 1.36
N ASP A 523 -5.42 -6.40 0.30
CA ASP A 523 -6.39 -5.30 0.37
C ASP A 523 -7.82 -5.83 0.49
N LEU A 524 -8.16 -6.90 -0.23
CA LEU A 524 -9.43 -7.61 -0.06
C LEU A 524 -9.55 -8.21 1.35
N LEU A 525 -8.49 -8.85 1.86
CA LEU A 525 -8.50 -9.44 3.22
C LEU A 525 -8.69 -8.37 4.31
N ARG A 526 -8.01 -7.21 4.20
CA ARG A 526 -8.17 -6.09 5.14
C ARG A 526 -9.57 -5.48 5.06
N ALA A 527 -10.16 -5.37 3.86
CA ALA A 527 -11.53 -4.92 3.69
C ALA A 527 -12.53 -5.89 4.35
N LEU A 528 -12.32 -7.20 4.17
CA LEU A 528 -13.12 -8.25 4.82
C LEU A 528 -12.97 -8.28 6.35
N GLY A 529 -11.79 -7.89 6.83
CA GLY A 529 -11.54 -7.71 8.26
C GLY A 529 -12.34 -6.57 8.91
N ARG A 530 -12.91 -5.66 8.12
CA ARG A 530 -13.64 -4.47 8.58
C ARG A 530 -15.16 -4.59 8.46
N VAL A 531 -15.66 -5.72 7.96
CA VAL A 531 -17.11 -6.00 7.90
C VAL A 531 -17.50 -7.06 8.91
N ASP A 532 -18.71 -6.94 9.45
CA ASP A 532 -19.26 -7.90 10.42
C ASP A 532 -19.97 -9.05 9.71
N ARG A 533 -19.21 -9.82 8.92
CA ARG A 533 -19.65 -11.06 8.27
C ARG A 533 -18.56 -12.14 8.37
N PRO A 534 -18.93 -13.41 8.64
CA PRO A 534 -18.03 -14.54 8.51
C PRO A 534 -17.29 -14.60 7.17
N VAL A 535 -16.01 -14.97 7.21
CA VAL A 535 -15.15 -15.10 6.02
C VAL A 535 -14.68 -16.53 5.85
N LEU A 536 -15.02 -17.14 4.71
CA LEU A 536 -14.49 -18.44 4.30
C LEU A 536 -13.26 -18.24 3.42
N LEU A 537 -12.06 -18.49 3.96
CA LEU A 537 -10.80 -18.28 3.28
C LEU A 537 -10.27 -19.58 2.68
N LYS A 538 -10.32 -19.71 1.35
CA LYS A 538 -9.75 -20.87 0.65
C LYS A 538 -8.23 -20.79 0.59
N ARG A 539 -7.55 -21.93 0.81
CA ARG A 539 -6.10 -22.04 0.61
C ARG A 539 -5.73 -21.77 -0.86
N GLY A 540 -4.65 -21.02 -1.06
CA GLY A 540 -4.04 -20.79 -2.36
C GLY A 540 -3.45 -22.08 -2.93
N LEU A 541 -3.59 -22.27 -4.24
CA LEU A 541 -3.18 -23.50 -4.94
C LEU A 541 -1.68 -23.79 -4.86
N SER A 542 -0.85 -22.80 -4.52
CA SER A 542 0.61 -22.96 -4.37
C SER A 542 1.09 -22.51 -2.99
N SER A 543 0.17 -22.34 -2.03
CA SER A 543 0.49 -21.74 -0.74
C SER A 543 0.75 -22.79 0.33
N THR A 544 1.72 -22.51 1.19
CA THR A 544 1.99 -23.29 2.39
C THR A 544 0.91 -23.06 3.45
N ILE A 545 0.89 -23.90 4.48
CA ILE A 545 0.01 -23.71 5.65
C ILE A 545 0.34 -22.39 6.36
N ASP A 546 1.63 -22.00 6.42
CA ASP A 546 2.06 -20.76 7.07
C ASP A 546 1.57 -19.51 6.35
N GLU A 547 1.65 -19.50 5.02
CA GLU A 547 1.14 -18.39 4.20
C GLU A 547 -0.39 -18.28 4.31
N TRP A 548 -1.07 -19.41 4.45
CA TRP A 548 -2.52 -19.44 4.61
C TRP A 548 -2.97 -18.94 5.98
N LEU A 549 -2.28 -19.34 7.05
CA LEU A 549 -2.50 -18.79 8.40
C LEU A 549 -2.16 -17.31 8.47
N ALA A 550 -1.08 -16.88 7.80
CA ALA A 550 -0.74 -15.46 7.69
C ALA A 550 -1.81 -14.67 6.92
N ALA A 551 -2.43 -15.24 5.88
CA ALA A 551 -3.56 -14.61 5.21
C ALA A 551 -4.78 -14.47 6.13
N ALA A 552 -5.09 -15.49 6.94
CA ALA A 552 -6.14 -15.38 7.95
C ALA A 552 -5.83 -14.28 8.99
N GLU A 553 -4.57 -14.13 9.39
CA GLU A 553 -4.11 -13.08 10.32
C GLU A 553 -4.45 -11.66 9.82
N TYR A 554 -4.44 -11.40 8.51
CA TYR A 554 -4.85 -10.10 7.96
C TYR A 554 -6.33 -9.78 8.23
N ILE A 555 -7.21 -10.78 8.19
CA ILE A 555 -8.64 -10.62 8.48
C ILE A 555 -8.83 -10.41 9.99
N LEU A 556 -8.17 -11.25 10.80
CA LEU A 556 -8.24 -11.20 12.27
C LEU A 556 -7.72 -9.86 12.83
N SER A 557 -6.55 -9.42 12.37
CA SER A 557 -5.89 -8.19 12.83
C SER A 557 -6.60 -6.92 12.38
N ALA A 558 -7.37 -6.98 11.30
CA ALA A 558 -8.22 -5.89 10.84
C ALA A 558 -9.55 -5.77 11.63
N GLY A 559 -9.88 -6.77 12.46
CA GLY A 559 -10.98 -6.71 13.43
C GLY A 559 -11.99 -7.85 13.37
N ASN A 560 -11.98 -8.67 12.32
CA ASN A 560 -12.97 -9.72 12.12
C ASN A 560 -12.45 -11.09 12.57
N GLN A 561 -12.98 -11.58 13.69
CA GLN A 561 -12.56 -12.85 14.31
C GLN A 561 -13.31 -14.08 13.75
N GLN A 562 -14.16 -13.91 12.73
CA GLN A 562 -15.08 -14.93 12.21
C GLN A 562 -14.54 -15.59 10.94
N VAL A 563 -13.37 -16.23 11.01
CA VAL A 563 -12.71 -16.84 9.84
C VAL A 563 -12.88 -18.36 9.83
N ILE A 564 -13.25 -18.92 8.67
CA ILE A 564 -13.33 -20.35 8.38
C ILE A 564 -12.28 -20.69 7.31
N LEU A 565 -11.37 -21.60 7.62
CA LEU A 565 -10.35 -22.07 6.67
C LEU A 565 -10.94 -23.18 5.80
N CYS A 566 -10.80 -23.08 4.47
CA CYS A 566 -11.17 -24.13 3.51
C CYS A 566 -9.96 -24.69 2.73
N GLU A 567 -9.58 -25.94 3.02
CA GLU A 567 -8.57 -26.70 2.24
C GLU A 567 -9.22 -27.19 0.94
N ARG A 568 -8.54 -27.00 -0.20
CA ARG A 568 -9.14 -27.16 -1.53
C ARG A 568 -8.20 -27.73 -2.59
N GLY A 569 -7.09 -28.31 -2.13
CA GLY A 569 -6.03 -28.90 -2.92
C GLY A 569 -4.96 -27.91 -3.37
N ILE A 570 -3.73 -28.42 -3.40
CA ILE A 570 -2.52 -27.75 -3.85
C ILE A 570 -2.06 -28.29 -5.20
N ARG A 571 -1.23 -27.51 -5.88
CA ARG A 571 -0.60 -27.88 -7.14
C ARG A 571 0.61 -28.74 -6.87
N THR A 572 0.65 -29.89 -7.52
CA THR A 572 1.79 -30.82 -7.51
C THR A 572 2.13 -31.20 -8.94
N PHE A 573 3.02 -32.19 -9.12
CA PHE A 573 3.30 -32.78 -10.42
C PHE A 573 2.21 -33.79 -10.87
N GLU A 574 1.31 -34.19 -9.99
CA GLU A 574 0.23 -35.14 -10.30
C GLU A 574 -0.79 -34.50 -11.27
N SER A 575 -1.26 -35.30 -12.24
CA SER A 575 -2.13 -34.85 -13.33
C SER A 575 -3.46 -35.61 -13.43
N ALA A 576 -3.62 -36.73 -12.70
CA ALA A 576 -4.86 -37.49 -12.65
C ALA A 576 -6.01 -36.77 -11.91
N THR A 577 -5.67 -35.77 -11.10
CA THR A 577 -6.61 -34.90 -10.40
C THR A 577 -6.28 -33.44 -10.66
N ARG A 578 -7.27 -32.56 -10.59
CA ARG A 578 -7.10 -31.11 -10.85
C ARG A 578 -6.15 -30.45 -9.86
N ASN A 579 -6.20 -30.87 -8.60
CA ASN A 579 -5.28 -30.51 -7.53
C ASN A 579 -5.02 -31.77 -6.68
N THR A 580 -3.95 -31.78 -5.91
CA THR A 580 -3.76 -32.80 -4.86
C THR A 580 -4.40 -32.29 -3.59
N LEU A 581 -5.48 -32.94 -3.14
CA LEU A 581 -6.15 -32.58 -1.90
C LEU A 581 -5.27 -32.92 -0.69
N ASP A 582 -4.75 -31.90 -0.02
CA ASP A 582 -3.83 -32.05 1.11
C ASP A 582 -4.60 -32.25 2.41
N LEU A 583 -5.12 -33.48 2.62
CA LEU A 583 -5.81 -33.83 3.86
C LEU A 583 -4.89 -33.80 5.09
N SER A 584 -3.57 -33.88 4.90
CA SER A 584 -2.60 -33.77 6.00
C SER A 584 -2.57 -32.36 6.61
N ALA A 585 -3.00 -31.34 5.86
CA ALA A 585 -3.12 -29.98 6.38
C ALA A 585 -4.18 -29.86 7.49
N VAL A 586 -5.23 -30.69 7.48
CA VAL A 586 -6.31 -30.63 8.48
C VAL A 586 -5.80 -30.91 9.91
N PRO A 587 -5.14 -32.04 10.22
CA PRO A 587 -4.63 -32.29 11.56
C PRO A 587 -3.54 -31.30 11.95
N VAL A 588 -2.67 -30.91 11.02
CA VAL A 588 -1.66 -29.85 11.26
C VAL A 588 -2.33 -28.54 11.67
N LEU A 589 -3.39 -28.12 10.99
CA LEU A 589 -4.12 -26.91 11.33
C LEU A 589 -4.89 -27.05 12.65
N ARG A 590 -5.48 -28.22 12.94
CA ARG A 590 -6.14 -28.47 14.23
C ARG A 590 -5.17 -28.26 15.41
N GLU A 591 -3.90 -28.61 15.26
CA GLU A 591 -2.86 -28.35 16.26
C GLU A 591 -2.45 -26.87 16.31
N ARG A 592 -2.34 -26.21 15.16
CA ARG A 592 -1.71 -24.89 15.04
C ARG A 592 -2.66 -23.71 15.21
N THR A 593 -3.93 -23.85 14.85
CA THR A 593 -4.92 -22.77 14.91
C THR A 593 -6.19 -23.20 15.62
N HIS A 594 -6.86 -22.23 16.24
CA HIS A 594 -8.19 -22.39 16.82
C HIS A 594 -9.32 -22.17 15.80
N LEU A 595 -9.02 -21.76 14.56
CA LEU A 595 -10.03 -21.50 13.54
C LEU A 595 -10.66 -22.81 13.03
N PRO A 596 -11.95 -22.79 12.68
CA PRO A 596 -12.59 -23.94 12.04
C PRO A 596 -12.02 -24.17 10.64
N ILE A 597 -11.78 -25.44 10.34
CA ILE A 597 -11.20 -25.93 9.08
C ILE A 597 -12.23 -26.84 8.39
N ILE A 598 -12.62 -26.51 7.16
CA ILE A 598 -13.46 -27.31 6.27
C ILE A 598 -12.68 -27.73 5.02
N VAL A 599 -13.25 -28.64 4.23
CA VAL A 599 -12.62 -29.16 3.01
C VAL A 599 -13.53 -29.00 1.78
N ASP A 600 -12.96 -28.60 0.64
CA ASP A 600 -13.61 -28.57 -0.67
C ASP A 600 -13.13 -29.77 -1.53
N PRO A 601 -13.84 -30.91 -1.50
CA PRO A 601 -13.48 -32.10 -2.27
C PRO A 601 -13.80 -31.96 -3.77
N SER A 602 -14.71 -31.04 -4.14
CA SER A 602 -15.07 -30.78 -5.53
C SER A 602 -13.89 -30.17 -6.29
N HIS A 603 -13.42 -29.00 -5.88
CA HIS A 603 -12.25 -28.38 -6.48
C HIS A 603 -10.95 -29.12 -6.13
N GLY A 604 -10.91 -29.74 -4.95
CA GLY A 604 -9.79 -30.54 -4.49
C GLY A 604 -9.40 -31.62 -5.48
N THR A 605 -10.39 -32.24 -6.14
CA THR A 605 -10.15 -33.34 -7.09
C THR A 605 -10.42 -32.95 -8.54
N GLY A 606 -11.37 -32.04 -8.77
CA GLY A 606 -11.87 -31.70 -10.10
C GLY A 606 -12.66 -32.82 -10.77
N ASN A 607 -13.11 -33.83 -10.03
CA ASN A 607 -13.79 -34.99 -10.60
C ASN A 607 -14.88 -35.53 -9.67
N ARG A 608 -16.12 -35.55 -10.17
CA ARG A 608 -17.31 -35.96 -9.41
C ARG A 608 -17.20 -37.36 -8.77
N ARG A 609 -16.43 -38.28 -9.37
CA ARG A 609 -16.23 -39.64 -8.84
C ARG A 609 -15.45 -39.66 -7.52
N TYR A 610 -14.61 -38.65 -7.29
CA TYR A 610 -13.76 -38.57 -6.12
C TYR A 610 -14.34 -37.69 -5.01
N VAL A 611 -15.46 -37.01 -5.26
CA VAL A 611 -16.12 -36.14 -4.27
C VAL A 611 -16.58 -36.93 -3.05
N ASP A 612 -17.29 -38.05 -3.22
CA ASP A 612 -17.75 -38.89 -2.10
C ASP A 612 -16.60 -39.47 -1.25
N PRO A 613 -15.62 -40.20 -1.81
CA PRO A 613 -14.55 -40.77 -1.00
C PRO A 613 -13.69 -39.70 -0.32
N MET A 614 -13.42 -38.57 -0.99
CA MET A 614 -12.65 -37.47 -0.36
C MET A 614 -13.45 -36.72 0.71
N SER A 615 -14.78 -36.66 0.59
CA SER A 615 -15.64 -36.10 1.64
C SER A 615 -15.60 -36.95 2.91
N ARG A 616 -15.66 -38.28 2.76
CA ARG A 616 -15.52 -39.22 3.89
C ARG A 616 -14.15 -39.12 4.53
N ALA A 617 -13.09 -39.03 3.72
CA ALA A 617 -11.73 -38.88 4.22
C ALA A 617 -11.54 -37.54 4.96
N ALA A 618 -12.12 -36.45 4.47
CA ALA A 618 -12.10 -35.15 5.14
C ALA A 618 -12.80 -35.18 6.52
N ARG A 619 -13.96 -35.84 6.62
CA ARG A 619 -14.62 -36.08 7.92
C ARG A 619 -13.73 -36.91 8.84
N ALA A 620 -13.20 -38.03 8.34
CA ALA A 620 -12.40 -38.96 9.13
C ALA A 620 -11.10 -38.34 9.65
N VAL A 621 -10.46 -37.44 8.89
CA VAL A 621 -9.23 -36.74 9.31
C VAL A 621 -9.52 -35.57 10.28
N GLY A 622 -10.79 -35.28 10.57
CA GLY A 622 -11.19 -34.31 11.57
C GLY A 622 -11.44 -32.89 11.04
N SER A 623 -11.89 -32.73 9.80
CA SER A 623 -12.42 -31.44 9.35
C SER A 623 -13.76 -31.15 10.04
N HIS A 624 -14.09 -29.87 10.19
CA HIS A 624 -15.34 -29.39 10.78
C HIS A 624 -16.48 -29.30 9.76
N GLY A 625 -16.23 -29.69 8.51
CA GLY A 625 -17.21 -29.54 7.46
C GLY A 625 -16.69 -29.69 6.04
N LEU A 626 -17.61 -29.50 5.10
CA LEU A 626 -17.40 -29.64 3.66
C LEU A 626 -18.01 -28.48 2.88
N LEU A 627 -17.40 -28.15 1.75
CA LEU A 627 -17.95 -27.27 0.72
C LEU A 627 -18.06 -28.04 -0.60
N ILE A 628 -19.28 -28.38 -1.02
CA ILE A 628 -19.52 -29.32 -2.13
C ILE A 628 -20.31 -28.64 -3.26
N GLU A 629 -19.90 -28.91 -4.50
CA GLU A 629 -20.64 -28.48 -5.69
C GLU A 629 -21.72 -29.48 -6.08
N VAL A 630 -22.97 -29.02 -6.06
CA VAL A 630 -24.17 -29.80 -6.38
C VAL A 630 -24.97 -29.08 -7.45
N HIS A 631 -25.28 -29.77 -8.53
CA HIS A 631 -26.03 -29.21 -9.66
C HIS A 631 -27.20 -30.15 -10.03
N PRO A 632 -28.39 -29.63 -10.42
CA PRO A 632 -29.51 -30.47 -10.87
C PRO A 632 -29.13 -31.33 -12.09
N GLU A 633 -28.36 -30.75 -13.01
CA GLU A 633 -27.92 -31.40 -14.25
C GLU A 633 -26.42 -31.11 -14.46
N PRO A 634 -25.50 -31.84 -13.79
CA PRO A 634 -24.07 -31.49 -13.82
C PRO A 634 -23.45 -31.42 -15.21
N ASP A 635 -23.93 -32.24 -16.16
CA ASP A 635 -23.38 -32.32 -17.53
C ASP A 635 -23.70 -31.09 -18.39
N THR A 636 -24.70 -30.28 -17.99
CA THR A 636 -25.12 -29.06 -18.69
C THR A 636 -24.73 -27.78 -17.95
N ALA A 637 -24.04 -27.88 -16.81
CA ALA A 637 -23.64 -26.74 -16.00
C ALA A 637 -22.71 -25.78 -16.77
N LEU A 638 -22.91 -24.47 -16.58
CA LEU A 638 -22.13 -23.40 -17.24
C LEU A 638 -20.71 -23.25 -16.67
N SER A 639 -20.44 -23.87 -15.52
CA SER A 639 -19.11 -23.97 -14.94
C SER A 639 -18.90 -25.23 -14.10
N ASP A 640 -17.68 -25.76 -14.14
CA ASP A 640 -17.20 -26.88 -13.32
C ASP A 640 -18.12 -28.14 -13.34
N ALA A 641 -18.63 -28.47 -14.54
CA ALA A 641 -19.47 -29.64 -14.81
C ALA A 641 -18.83 -30.97 -14.35
N ASP A 642 -17.52 -31.15 -14.56
CA ASP A 642 -16.81 -32.40 -14.29
C ASP A 642 -16.75 -32.76 -12.78
N GLN A 643 -16.81 -31.77 -11.90
CA GLN A 643 -16.67 -31.93 -10.44
C GLN A 643 -17.98 -31.78 -9.66
N SER A 644 -19.03 -31.27 -10.31
CA SER A 644 -20.36 -31.14 -9.71
C SER A 644 -21.03 -32.51 -9.63
N ILE A 645 -21.61 -32.83 -8.47
CA ILE A 645 -22.42 -34.04 -8.27
C ILE A 645 -23.91 -33.73 -8.43
N ASP A 646 -24.71 -34.73 -8.79
CA ASP A 646 -26.16 -34.59 -8.87
C ASP A 646 -26.85 -34.75 -7.50
N PHE A 647 -28.17 -34.53 -7.45
CA PHE A 647 -28.95 -34.63 -6.21
C PHE A 647 -28.96 -36.03 -5.59
N ARG A 648 -28.93 -37.09 -6.41
CA ARG A 648 -28.94 -38.48 -5.91
C ARG A 648 -27.59 -38.82 -5.28
N GLN A 649 -26.50 -38.41 -5.94
CA GLN A 649 -25.15 -38.56 -5.44
C GLN A 649 -24.95 -37.77 -4.14
N PHE A 650 -25.45 -36.54 -4.05
CA PHE A 650 -25.38 -35.75 -2.83
C PHE A 650 -26.17 -36.38 -1.68
N ALA A 651 -27.40 -36.85 -1.92
CA ALA A 651 -28.20 -37.53 -0.89
C ALA A 651 -27.52 -38.82 -0.40
N ALA A 652 -26.92 -39.61 -1.30
CA ALA A 652 -26.18 -40.82 -0.94
C ALA A 652 -24.92 -40.50 -0.12
N LEU A 653 -24.18 -39.45 -0.49
CA LEU A 653 -23.04 -38.96 0.27
C LEU A 653 -23.47 -38.53 1.67
N MET A 654 -24.51 -37.71 1.80
CA MET A 654 -25.01 -37.24 3.10
C MET A 654 -25.46 -38.40 3.99
N GLY A 655 -26.19 -39.38 3.44
CA GLY A 655 -26.55 -40.59 4.17
C GLY A 655 -25.32 -41.34 4.69
N GLY A 656 -24.31 -41.52 3.84
CA GLY A 656 -23.08 -42.20 4.25
C GLY A 656 -22.17 -41.40 5.19
N LEU A 657 -22.35 -40.09 5.33
CA LEU A 657 -21.69 -39.28 6.35
C LEU A 657 -22.40 -39.35 7.71
N ALA A 658 -23.68 -39.74 7.76
CA ALA A 658 -24.41 -39.89 9.00
C ALA A 658 -24.06 -41.20 9.75
N ASP A 659 -23.63 -42.23 9.01
CA ASP A 659 -23.35 -43.58 9.52
C ASP A 659 -21.95 -43.77 10.14
N GLY A 660 -21.10 -42.74 10.15
CA GLY A 660 -19.73 -42.79 10.69
C GLY A 660 -19.41 -41.59 11.56
#